data_AF-A0A504X7X0-F1
#
_entry.id   AF-A0A504X7X0-F1
#
_cell.length_a   1.000
_cell.length_b   1.000
_cell.length_c   1.000
_cell.angle_alpha   90.00
_cell.angle_beta   90.00
_cell.angle_gamma   90.00
#
_symmetry.space_group_name_H-M   'P 1'
#
loop_
_entity.id
_entity.type
_entity.pdbx_description
1 polymer ?
#
loop_
_entity_poly.entity_id
_entity_poly.type
_entity_poly.pdbx_seq_one_letter_code
_entity_poly.pdbx_strand_id
1 'polypeptide(L)'
;MYPHSKQSMASTIHSFVTENKIEEKGLKLSELRRLPNSNQVSIVFDGNRVLDDVVQDVHVTGPLTIFTASTPWSAYTVISEYTEMVRKLGEYFRACDADFKPMFVFNGCGFHPMEDQDTTSPAPPMEVASYSAYNKNKTVRSVPAEAQKKFASRFAIEEDVEGLIVRKLCEVAEETMRAPYLAWSQISAFFAPSNTMTSETFGSLELLAFPGIDRVITNIDVDAGTFDCVSKASMMAALRRRYDAEFSEDDFSAIALYETKNRLFRVKNRRETFDDLCRLPRDPTRVDAFMKQHRVSEDQKLLLRRNLGALDAPVFTVDAQLVPLSTLHNRPRRCEIRPIFGSPMPIVFFYLFMSGPLLPLPFAIHSQEVLADDWPLIDTSAYRRAAESILPLRVQVVFQLFPIAPKTSDFYWIRQYVVFKKQQQAPESQSRVCKLSNPPTIDLAYWSFMEEELLQSTRDADNVYFTDIVSFCGCAVAEPVIYKSVQATLAAVYLRSLDFLGYFTHATDGAESSGPSVYCKALERFDCPTLSEYGVLLIELMRTGTLNDDPLVVVLNRVDDTIPMGVRFASRLVSIIPANVCGPWSGPFDPEMAAFGVISRLFSRTLRVLHEVVAMLLFANRATTVPWDQFSNVVQRLPFNFPAEFSAGFLMTYVLCNPQCTMEELCATFPEMYALDTDLQTLFWFFTMGFEAIRVINYEEPLSYDMVQVVNAARQLVGQACERLCPDVFVAHFPTADILFVAQNQGMDMGPMDPQMDYQPPRMY
;
A
#
# COMPACT_ATOMS: atom_id res chain seq x y z
N MET A 1 15.36 25.95 -12.55
CA MET A 1 14.42 26.99 -12.06
C MET A 1 13.05 26.34 -11.80
N TYR A 2 12.85 25.81 -10.59
CA TYR A 2 11.65 25.06 -10.20
C TYR A 2 10.55 26.02 -9.72
N PRO A 3 9.42 26.15 -10.45
CA PRO A 3 8.51 27.25 -10.22
C PRO A 3 7.35 26.86 -9.31
N HIS A 4 7.58 26.32 -8.11
CA HIS A 4 6.49 26.22 -7.12
C HIS A 4 7.01 26.45 -5.71
N SER A 5 7.04 27.72 -5.29
CA SER A 5 6.82 28.06 -3.89
C SER A 5 5.38 27.64 -3.52
N LYS A 6 5.18 26.33 -3.30
CA LYS A 6 3.91 25.74 -2.84
C LYS A 6 3.61 26.37 -1.47
N GLN A 7 2.74 27.38 -1.44
CA GLN A 7 2.15 27.91 -0.21
C GLN A 7 1.45 26.75 0.50
N SER A 8 2.14 26.17 1.46
CA SER A 8 1.69 25.01 2.19
C SER A 8 0.45 25.34 3.03
N MET A 9 -0.32 24.32 3.36
CA MET A 9 -0.91 24.28 4.70
C MET A 9 0.26 24.18 5.70
N ALA A 10 1.00 25.26 5.89
CA ALA A 10 2.21 25.30 6.71
C ALA A 10 1.94 24.67 8.08
N SER A 11 2.86 23.81 8.53
CA SER A 11 2.91 23.50 9.95
C SER A 11 3.08 24.82 10.71
N THR A 12 2.52 24.92 11.90
CA THR A 12 2.68 26.10 12.76
C THR A 12 4.16 26.43 13.02
N ILE A 13 5.03 25.42 13.01
CA ILE A 13 6.50 25.56 13.04
C ILE A 13 7.03 26.29 11.80
N HIS A 14 6.58 25.92 10.60
CA HIS A 14 6.99 26.59 9.36
C HIS A 14 6.53 28.06 9.34
N SER A 15 5.32 28.34 9.82
CA SER A 15 4.85 29.72 10.02
C SER A 15 5.76 30.49 10.97
N PHE A 16 6.15 29.89 12.11
CA PHE A 16 7.07 30.50 13.06
C PHE A 16 8.46 30.79 12.46
N VAL A 17 9.02 29.84 11.69
CA VAL A 17 10.30 30.02 10.97
C VAL A 17 10.24 31.20 10.01
N THR A 18 9.14 31.30 9.26
CA THR A 18 8.92 32.36 8.27
C THR A 18 8.78 33.72 8.95
N GLU A 19 7.94 33.82 9.98
CA GLU A 19 7.69 35.06 10.75
C GLU A 19 8.97 35.61 11.39
N ASN A 20 9.83 34.72 11.90
CA ASN A 20 11.06 35.11 12.59
C ASN A 20 12.30 35.13 11.70
N LYS A 21 12.15 34.87 10.38
CA LYS A 21 13.26 34.84 9.40
C LYS A 21 14.42 33.95 9.85
N ILE A 22 14.09 32.74 10.33
CA ILE A 22 15.07 31.78 10.88
C ILE A 22 15.80 31.02 9.76
N GLU A 23 15.16 30.86 8.60
CA GLU A 23 15.72 30.11 7.48
C GLU A 23 16.89 30.84 6.81
N GLU A 24 18.02 30.16 6.71
CA GLU A 24 19.23 30.57 6.03
C GLU A 24 19.11 30.17 4.56
N LYS A 25 19.07 31.16 3.64
CA LYS A 25 18.80 30.93 2.21
C LYS A 25 20.01 31.15 1.33
N GLY A 26 20.10 30.40 0.23
CA GLY A 26 21.09 30.59 -0.83
C GLY A 26 22.52 30.23 -0.42
N LEU A 27 22.69 29.32 0.55
CA LEU A 27 24.00 28.79 0.95
C LEU A 27 24.57 27.96 -0.20
N LYS A 28 25.89 27.97 -0.41
CA LYS A 28 26.48 27.22 -1.54
C LYS A 28 26.51 25.73 -1.25
N LEU A 29 26.23 24.88 -2.25
CA LEU A 29 26.33 23.42 -2.07
C LEU A 29 27.72 22.95 -1.60
N SER A 30 28.79 23.70 -1.90
CA SER A 30 30.13 23.46 -1.37
C SER A 30 30.25 23.58 0.16
N GLU A 31 29.26 24.18 0.83
CA GLU A 31 29.18 24.36 2.29
C GLU A 31 28.42 23.21 2.98
N LEU A 32 27.96 22.21 2.22
CA LEU A 32 27.41 20.99 2.80
C LEU A 32 28.52 20.24 3.55
N ARG A 33 28.18 19.74 4.76
CA ARG A 33 29.10 19.02 5.62
C ARG A 33 29.49 17.71 4.95
N ARG A 34 30.73 17.31 5.20
CA ARG A 34 31.27 16.01 4.80
C ARG A 34 31.26 15.06 5.98
N LEU A 35 31.25 13.77 5.72
CA LEU A 35 31.43 12.76 6.74
C LEU A 35 32.81 12.90 7.41
N PRO A 36 32.94 12.59 8.72
CA PRO A 36 34.22 12.66 9.41
C PRO A 36 35.28 11.81 8.71
N ASN A 37 36.48 12.36 8.54
CA ASN A 37 37.61 11.68 7.89
C ASN A 37 37.35 11.21 6.45
N SER A 38 36.36 11.79 5.77
CA SER A 38 36.00 11.46 4.39
C SER A 38 35.75 12.72 3.56
N ASN A 39 35.95 12.60 2.25
CA ASN A 39 35.56 13.64 1.30
C ASN A 39 34.10 13.49 0.84
N GLN A 40 33.36 12.53 1.40
CA GLN A 40 32.00 12.20 1.01
C GLN A 40 30.97 13.13 1.66
N VAL A 41 30.05 13.62 0.85
CA VAL A 41 28.80 14.26 1.28
C VAL A 41 27.71 13.19 1.25
N SER A 42 27.09 12.93 2.40
CA SER A 42 25.96 12.01 2.49
C SER A 42 24.72 12.79 2.93
N ILE A 43 23.68 12.72 2.11
CA ILE A 43 22.40 13.39 2.39
C ILE A 43 21.36 12.31 2.63
N VAL A 44 20.75 12.34 3.81
CA VAL A 44 19.58 11.54 4.11
C VAL A 44 18.30 12.32 3.82
N PHE A 45 17.49 11.79 2.91
CA PHE A 45 16.19 12.29 2.51
C PHE A 45 15.11 11.66 3.40
N ASP A 46 14.32 12.51 4.05
CA ASP A 46 13.17 12.09 4.85
C ASP A 46 12.04 11.57 3.95
N GLY A 47 11.78 10.26 4.00
CA GLY A 47 10.72 9.63 3.23
C GLY A 47 9.33 10.21 3.54
N ASN A 48 9.09 10.70 4.77
CA ASN A 48 7.80 11.35 5.09
C ASN A 48 7.58 12.61 4.25
N ARG A 49 8.66 13.37 3.99
CA ARG A 49 8.59 14.56 3.16
C ARG A 49 8.26 14.21 1.71
N VAL A 50 8.86 13.14 1.16
CA VAL A 50 8.53 12.66 -0.19
C VAL A 50 7.03 12.35 -0.29
N LEU A 51 6.48 11.64 0.71
CA LEU A 51 5.05 11.32 0.77
C LEU A 51 4.17 12.57 0.91
N ASP A 52 4.58 13.53 1.73
CA ASP A 52 3.87 14.81 1.89
C ASP A 52 3.89 15.64 0.60
N ASP A 53 5.00 15.65 -0.15
CA ASP A 53 5.12 16.32 -1.44
C ASP A 53 4.15 15.73 -2.48
N VAL A 54 3.98 14.39 -2.49
CA VAL A 54 2.97 13.71 -3.33
C VAL A 54 1.56 14.15 -2.96
N VAL A 55 1.20 14.10 -1.67
CA VAL A 55 -0.14 14.52 -1.20
C VAL A 55 -0.40 15.99 -1.56
N GLN A 56 0.59 16.85 -1.36
CA GLN A 56 0.48 18.27 -1.67
C GLN A 56 0.38 18.54 -3.17
N ASP A 57 1.05 17.73 -4.00
CA ASP A 57 0.91 17.81 -5.44
C ASP A 57 -0.49 17.36 -5.89
N VAL A 58 -1.03 16.26 -5.34
CA VAL A 58 -2.42 15.81 -5.60
C VAL A 58 -3.42 16.92 -5.31
N HIS A 59 -3.24 17.67 -4.22
CA HIS A 59 -4.11 18.81 -3.90
C HIS A 59 -4.16 19.89 -4.98
N VAL A 60 -3.10 20.01 -5.80
CA VAL A 60 -2.96 21.03 -6.83
C VAL A 60 -3.33 20.48 -8.21
N THR A 61 -2.83 19.30 -8.56
CA THR A 61 -2.89 18.76 -9.92
C THR A 61 -3.98 17.71 -10.12
N GLY A 62 -4.43 17.05 -9.05
CA GLY A 62 -5.39 15.94 -9.11
C GLY A 62 -6.38 15.91 -7.94
N PRO A 63 -7.20 16.96 -7.72
CA PRO A 63 -8.07 17.03 -6.54
C PRO A 63 -9.17 15.96 -6.49
N LEU A 64 -9.42 15.24 -7.60
CA LEU A 64 -10.34 14.11 -7.70
C LEU A 64 -9.64 12.75 -7.80
N THR A 65 -8.32 12.67 -7.56
CA THR A 65 -7.53 11.42 -7.66
C THR A 65 -8.19 10.24 -6.98
N ILE A 66 -8.77 10.43 -5.77
CA ILE A 66 -9.45 9.35 -5.03
C ILE A 66 -10.56 8.65 -5.84
N PHE A 67 -11.10 9.31 -6.87
CA PHE A 67 -12.14 8.79 -7.76
C PHE A 67 -11.65 8.46 -9.16
N THR A 68 -10.40 8.74 -9.52
CA THR A 68 -9.95 8.68 -10.91
C THR A 68 -8.70 7.82 -11.12
N ALA A 69 -7.91 7.55 -10.08
CA ALA A 69 -6.73 6.72 -10.18
C ALA A 69 -6.42 6.02 -8.85
N SER A 70 -5.78 4.85 -8.92
CA SER A 70 -5.24 4.16 -7.75
C SER A 70 -3.91 4.78 -7.34
N THR A 71 -3.01 4.94 -8.32
CA THR A 71 -1.76 5.65 -8.15
C THR A 71 -1.89 7.05 -8.74
N PRO A 72 -1.79 8.13 -7.95
CA PRO A 72 -1.83 9.47 -8.51
C PRO A 72 -0.68 9.72 -9.48
N TRP A 73 -0.96 10.46 -10.56
CA TRP A 73 0.08 11.02 -11.43
C TRP A 73 1.16 11.81 -10.64
N SER A 74 0.73 12.48 -9.58
CA SER A 74 1.61 13.17 -8.63
C SER A 74 2.69 12.28 -8.02
N ALA A 75 2.43 10.99 -7.77
CA ALA A 75 3.45 10.08 -7.27
C ALA A 75 4.59 9.92 -8.29
N TYR A 76 4.26 9.67 -9.56
CA TYR A 76 5.26 9.57 -10.62
C TYR A 76 6.03 10.88 -10.83
N THR A 77 5.33 12.01 -10.77
CA THR A 77 5.96 13.34 -10.90
C THR A 77 6.99 13.58 -9.80
N VAL A 78 6.59 13.37 -8.53
CA VAL A 78 7.49 13.58 -7.38
C VAL A 78 8.64 12.57 -7.37
N ILE A 79 8.40 11.29 -7.70
CA ILE A 79 9.49 10.30 -7.86
C ILE A 79 10.50 10.80 -8.90
N SER A 80 10.02 11.29 -10.05
CA SER A 80 10.89 11.82 -11.11
C SER A 80 11.67 13.06 -10.65
N GLU A 81 11.05 13.96 -9.88
CA GLU A 81 11.70 15.16 -9.35
C GLU A 81 12.84 14.81 -8.38
N TYR A 82 12.59 13.90 -7.43
CA TYR A 82 13.63 13.44 -6.49
C TYR A 82 14.73 12.66 -7.19
N THR A 83 14.38 11.80 -8.15
CA THR A 83 15.34 11.05 -8.97
C THR A 83 16.28 11.99 -9.72
N GLU A 84 15.71 13.00 -10.38
CA GLU A 84 16.47 13.99 -11.12
C GLU A 84 17.33 14.86 -10.21
N MET A 85 16.82 15.25 -9.04
CA MET A 85 17.59 15.98 -8.04
C MET A 85 18.81 15.17 -7.57
N VAL A 86 18.62 13.89 -7.23
CA VAL A 86 19.71 13.00 -6.81
C VAL A 86 20.75 12.83 -7.92
N ARG A 87 20.31 12.63 -9.17
CA ARG A 87 21.19 12.53 -10.34
C ARG A 87 22.04 13.79 -10.51
N LYS A 88 21.41 14.97 -10.50
CA LYS A 88 22.09 16.27 -10.63
C LYS A 88 23.07 16.54 -9.48
N LEU A 89 22.70 16.18 -8.24
CA LEU A 89 23.62 16.30 -7.10
C LEU A 89 24.85 15.40 -7.26
N GLY A 90 24.66 14.18 -7.74
CA GLY A 90 25.76 13.26 -8.07
C GLY A 90 26.71 13.85 -9.11
N GLU A 91 26.18 14.51 -10.15
CA GLU A 91 26.98 15.21 -11.17
C GLU A 91 27.73 16.42 -10.59
N TYR A 92 27.05 17.24 -9.78
CA TYR A 92 27.63 18.42 -9.14
C TYR A 92 28.82 18.05 -8.25
N PHE A 93 28.65 17.07 -7.36
CA PHE A 93 29.70 16.69 -6.41
C PHE A 93 30.85 15.97 -7.11
N ARG A 94 30.58 15.15 -8.14
CA ARG A 94 31.63 14.58 -8.99
C ARG A 94 32.48 15.66 -9.65
N ALA A 95 31.86 16.74 -10.14
CA ALA A 95 32.59 17.88 -10.71
C ALA A 95 33.43 18.65 -9.68
N CYS A 96 33.06 18.57 -8.40
CA CYS A 96 33.77 19.17 -7.27
C CYS A 96 34.76 18.21 -6.59
N ASP A 97 35.11 17.09 -7.25
CA ASP A 97 35.98 16.03 -6.72
C ASP A 97 35.53 15.54 -5.33
N ALA A 98 34.23 15.34 -5.16
CA ALA A 98 33.59 14.89 -3.93
C ALA A 98 32.66 13.70 -4.18
N ASP A 99 32.66 12.72 -3.28
CA ASP A 99 31.73 11.61 -3.34
C ASP A 99 30.35 12.05 -2.82
N PHE A 100 29.28 11.61 -3.48
CA PHE A 100 27.91 11.86 -3.05
C PHE A 100 27.19 10.55 -2.75
N LYS A 101 26.62 10.43 -1.55
CA LYS A 101 25.85 9.27 -1.12
C LYS A 101 24.41 9.67 -0.73
N PRO A 102 23.41 9.47 -1.61
CA PRO A 102 22.01 9.68 -1.28
C PRO A 102 21.45 8.49 -0.48
N MET A 103 20.58 8.77 0.48
CA MET A 103 19.87 7.75 1.25
C MET A 103 18.43 8.21 1.51
N PHE A 104 17.42 7.43 1.18
CA PHE A 104 16.04 7.71 1.59
C PHE A 104 15.64 6.83 2.77
N VAL A 105 15.01 7.41 3.79
CA VAL A 105 14.56 6.65 4.97
C VAL A 105 13.05 6.78 5.13
N PHE A 106 12.35 5.65 5.00
CA PHE A 106 10.90 5.54 5.18
C PHE A 106 10.54 4.91 6.52
N ASN A 107 9.28 5.02 6.94
CA ASN A 107 8.82 4.34 8.15
C ASN A 107 8.76 2.82 7.91
N GLY A 108 8.96 2.05 8.99
CA GLY A 108 8.74 0.61 9.03
C GLY A 108 7.45 0.31 9.78
N CYS A 109 7.55 -0.46 10.86
CA CYS A 109 6.39 -0.94 11.61
C CYS A 109 5.58 0.17 12.31
N GLY A 110 6.11 1.40 12.42
CA GLY A 110 5.41 2.51 13.07
C GLY A 110 5.15 2.32 14.57
N PHE A 111 4.18 3.07 15.09
CA PHE A 111 3.70 2.92 16.46
C PHE A 111 2.74 1.74 16.59
N HIS A 112 2.66 1.16 17.78
CA HIS A 112 1.63 0.20 18.15
C HIS A 112 0.24 0.82 17.88
N PRO A 113 -0.65 0.13 17.12
CA PRO A 113 -1.98 0.62 16.83
C PRO A 113 -2.77 0.86 18.11
N MET A 114 -3.61 1.90 18.10
CA MET A 114 -4.47 2.25 19.23
C MET A 114 -5.93 2.19 18.76
N GLU A 115 -6.84 1.78 19.63
CA GLU A 115 -8.27 1.63 19.31
C GLU A 115 -8.93 2.94 18.85
N ASP A 116 -8.42 4.08 19.33
CA ASP A 116 -9.03 5.41 19.15
C ASP A 116 -8.51 6.21 17.95
N GLN A 117 -7.91 5.57 16.94
CA GLN A 117 -7.53 6.27 15.71
C GLN A 117 -8.76 6.59 14.84
N ASP A 118 -9.42 7.71 15.16
CA ASP A 118 -10.66 8.22 14.54
C ASP A 118 -11.93 7.43 14.85
N THR A 119 -12.71 7.94 15.81
CA THR A 119 -14.12 7.59 15.94
C THR A 119 -14.99 8.38 14.95
N THR A 120 -14.48 9.47 14.38
CA THR A 120 -15.12 10.21 13.31
C THR A 120 -14.72 9.60 11.98
N SER A 121 -15.66 8.86 11.36
CA SER A 121 -15.57 8.55 9.93
C SER A 121 -15.24 9.83 9.17
N PRO A 122 -14.30 9.81 8.20
CA PRO A 122 -14.23 10.88 7.21
C PRO A 122 -15.53 10.81 6.42
N ALA A 123 -16.56 11.50 6.92
CA ALA A 123 -17.89 11.51 6.32
C ALA A 123 -17.70 11.88 4.85
N PRO A 124 -18.14 11.04 3.91
CA PRO A 124 -18.01 11.36 2.51
C PRO A 124 -18.73 12.69 2.26
N PRO A 125 -18.11 13.63 1.52
CA PRO A 125 -18.74 14.91 1.25
C PRO A 125 -20.15 14.67 0.67
N MET A 126 -21.17 15.38 1.16
CA MET A 126 -22.55 15.22 0.69
C MET A 126 -22.65 15.45 -0.83
N GLU A 127 -21.70 16.18 -1.39
CA GLU A 127 -21.53 16.39 -2.81
C GLU A 127 -21.40 15.08 -3.58
N VAL A 128 -20.77 14.03 -3.01
CA VAL A 128 -20.69 12.68 -3.63
C VAL A 128 -22.08 12.14 -3.97
N ALA A 129 -23.07 12.37 -3.10
CA ALA A 129 -24.47 11.93 -3.28
C ALA A 129 -25.13 12.50 -4.55
N SER A 130 -24.60 13.61 -5.09
CA SER A 130 -25.08 14.24 -6.32
C SER A 130 -24.49 13.63 -7.60
N TYR A 131 -23.50 12.74 -7.48
CA TYR A 131 -22.86 12.04 -8.59
C TYR A 131 -23.49 10.64 -8.72
N SER A 132 -24.23 10.43 -9.82
CA SER A 132 -24.78 9.12 -10.21
C SER A 132 -23.64 8.20 -10.64
N ALA A 133 -23.91 6.90 -10.68
CA ALA A 133 -22.95 5.86 -11.06
C ALA A 133 -22.30 6.16 -12.43
N TYR A 134 -23.09 6.50 -13.45
CA TYR A 134 -22.51 6.94 -14.72
C TYR A 134 -23.21 8.18 -15.27
N ASN A 135 -22.42 9.14 -15.74
CA ASN A 135 -22.93 10.28 -16.51
C ASN A 135 -21.83 10.84 -17.40
N LYS A 136 -21.96 10.65 -18.72
CA LYS A 136 -20.99 11.11 -19.72
C LYS A 136 -20.69 12.61 -19.70
N ASN A 137 -21.62 13.43 -19.20
CA ASN A 137 -21.45 14.88 -19.12
C ASN A 137 -20.76 15.32 -17.82
N LYS A 138 -20.62 14.44 -16.83
CA LYS A 138 -19.97 14.74 -15.55
C LYS A 138 -18.49 14.38 -15.62
N THR A 139 -17.69 15.35 -16.01
CA THR A 139 -16.22 15.26 -16.02
C THR A 139 -15.61 15.89 -14.77
N VAL A 140 -14.31 15.69 -14.55
CA VAL A 140 -13.55 16.35 -13.47
C VAL A 140 -13.78 17.87 -13.44
N ARG A 141 -13.85 18.51 -14.62
CA ARG A 141 -14.09 19.95 -14.76
C ARG A 141 -15.47 20.41 -14.31
N SER A 142 -16.45 19.51 -14.29
CA SER A 142 -17.83 19.82 -13.89
C SER A 142 -18.02 19.89 -12.37
N VAL A 143 -17.04 19.42 -11.59
CA VAL A 143 -17.11 19.40 -10.12
C VAL A 143 -16.79 20.79 -9.56
N PRO A 144 -17.63 21.36 -8.67
CA PRO A 144 -17.35 22.66 -8.04
C PRO A 144 -16.02 22.69 -7.27
N ALA A 145 -15.28 23.80 -7.34
CA ALA A 145 -13.96 23.92 -6.71
C ALA A 145 -13.95 23.64 -5.20
N GLU A 146 -15.02 24.00 -4.49
CA GLU A 146 -15.14 23.72 -3.06
C GLU A 146 -15.26 22.20 -2.78
N ALA A 147 -15.97 21.47 -3.64
CA ALA A 147 -16.06 20.01 -3.55
C ALA A 147 -14.71 19.36 -3.88
N GLN A 148 -14.03 19.84 -4.93
CA GLN A 148 -12.68 19.39 -5.30
C GLN A 148 -11.70 19.53 -4.12
N LYS A 149 -11.71 20.66 -3.41
CA LYS A 149 -10.87 20.88 -2.23
C LYS A 149 -11.17 19.91 -1.09
N LYS A 150 -12.45 19.58 -0.87
CA LYS A 150 -12.85 18.58 0.13
C LYS A 150 -12.47 17.15 -0.24
N PHE A 151 -12.47 16.82 -1.53
CA PHE A 151 -12.03 15.51 -2.02
C PHE A 151 -10.51 15.37 -1.91
N ALA A 152 -9.78 16.39 -2.36
CA ALA A 152 -8.34 16.47 -2.26
C ALA A 152 -7.85 16.24 -0.81
N SER A 153 -8.47 16.92 0.17
CA SER A 153 -8.07 16.82 1.58
C SER A 153 -8.30 15.45 2.23
N ARG A 154 -9.05 14.55 1.57
CA ARG A 154 -9.26 13.16 2.00
C ARG A 154 -8.24 12.20 1.39
N PHE A 155 -7.49 12.62 0.37
CA PHE A 155 -6.48 11.78 -0.23
C PHE A 155 -5.42 11.42 0.82
N ALA A 156 -5.06 10.14 0.85
CA ALA A 156 -3.97 9.63 1.66
C ALA A 156 -3.24 8.55 0.86
N ILE A 157 -1.93 8.48 1.04
CA ILE A 157 -1.13 7.40 0.47
C ILE A 157 -1.38 6.14 1.29
N GLU A 158 -1.79 5.09 0.61
CA GLU A 158 -1.90 3.75 1.18
C GLU A 158 -0.59 2.97 0.99
N GLU A 159 -0.44 1.89 1.76
CA GLU A 159 0.82 1.16 1.89
C GLU A 159 1.36 0.58 0.58
N ASP A 160 0.50 0.14 -0.34
CA ASP A 160 0.88 -0.37 -1.66
C ASP A 160 1.49 0.72 -2.56
N VAL A 161 0.92 1.94 -2.52
CA VAL A 161 1.46 3.10 -3.26
C VAL A 161 2.76 3.58 -2.61
N GLU A 162 2.83 3.60 -1.28
CA GLU A 162 4.09 3.87 -0.58
C GLU A 162 5.17 2.83 -0.96
N GLY A 163 4.82 1.54 -1.00
CA GLY A 163 5.71 0.46 -1.43
C GLY A 163 6.25 0.68 -2.84
N LEU A 164 5.40 1.10 -3.78
CA LEU A 164 5.82 1.48 -5.14
C LEU A 164 6.82 2.63 -5.13
N ILE A 165 6.55 3.70 -4.37
CA ILE A 165 7.44 4.86 -4.24
C ILE A 165 8.81 4.43 -3.71
N VAL A 166 8.84 3.63 -2.63
CA VAL A 166 10.09 3.15 -2.03
C VAL A 166 10.88 2.31 -3.01
N ARG A 167 10.24 1.34 -3.69
CA ARG A 167 10.91 0.49 -4.68
C ARG A 167 11.50 1.31 -5.84
N LYS A 168 10.77 2.32 -6.33
CA LYS A 168 11.26 3.22 -7.39
C LYS A 168 12.45 4.07 -6.95
N LEU A 169 12.48 4.51 -5.69
CA LEU A 169 13.63 5.26 -5.16
C LEU A 169 14.84 4.36 -4.88
N CYS A 170 14.63 3.07 -4.56
CA CYS A 170 15.71 2.09 -4.46
C CYS A 170 16.47 1.90 -5.79
N GLU A 171 15.81 2.10 -6.94
CA GLU A 171 16.45 2.04 -8.27
C GLU A 171 17.50 3.16 -8.49
N VAL A 172 17.38 4.26 -7.75
CA VAL A 172 18.21 5.48 -7.90
C VAL A 172 19.19 5.67 -6.74
N ALA A 173 18.78 5.25 -5.54
CA ALA A 173 19.58 5.31 -4.33
C ALA A 173 19.55 3.94 -3.65
N GLU A 174 20.60 3.15 -3.85
CA GLU A 174 20.76 1.77 -3.35
C GLU A 174 20.59 1.66 -1.83
N GLU A 175 20.96 2.72 -1.10
CA GLU A 175 20.92 2.79 0.37
C GLU A 175 19.54 3.21 0.91
N THR A 176 18.53 3.31 0.03
CA THR A 176 17.15 3.54 0.44
C THR A 176 16.68 2.41 1.35
N MET A 177 16.08 2.77 2.49
CA MET A 177 15.71 1.81 3.51
C MET A 177 14.38 2.14 4.18
N ARG A 178 13.79 1.14 4.81
CA ARG A 178 12.77 1.33 5.83
C ARG A 178 13.43 1.29 7.21
N ALA A 179 13.10 2.25 8.06
CA ALA A 179 13.49 2.23 9.45
C ALA A 179 12.84 1.03 10.17
N PRO A 180 13.36 0.58 11.32
CA PRO A 180 12.74 -0.49 12.11
C PRO A 180 11.29 -0.16 12.48
N TYR A 181 11.08 1.09 12.89
CA TYR A 181 9.79 1.62 13.28
C TYR A 181 9.55 2.99 12.62
N LEU A 182 10.32 4.01 13.02
CA LEU A 182 10.09 5.41 12.61
C LEU A 182 11.30 5.99 11.87
N ALA A 183 11.04 6.61 10.72
CA ALA A 183 12.08 7.21 9.88
C ALA A 183 12.87 8.31 10.60
N TRP A 184 12.17 9.25 11.25
CA TRP A 184 12.82 10.36 11.95
C TRP A 184 13.76 9.91 13.07
N SER A 185 13.39 8.84 13.79
CA SER A 185 14.25 8.24 14.81
C SER A 185 15.49 7.60 14.21
N GLN A 186 15.34 6.87 13.09
CA GLN A 186 16.48 6.25 12.40
C GLN A 186 17.41 7.28 11.76
N ILE A 187 16.85 8.35 11.17
CA ILE A 187 17.60 9.49 10.66
C ILE A 187 18.44 10.10 11.79
N SER A 188 17.84 10.39 12.95
CA SER A 188 18.54 10.88 14.13
C SER A 188 19.68 9.95 14.58
N ALA A 189 19.46 8.64 14.54
CA ALA A 189 20.47 7.65 14.87
C ALA A 189 21.73 7.77 13.98
N PHE A 190 21.58 8.15 12.71
CA PHE A 190 22.70 8.34 11.78
C PHE A 190 23.56 9.56 12.06
N PHE A 191 23.15 10.44 12.97
CA PHE A 191 23.95 11.58 13.45
C PHE A 191 24.53 11.34 14.84
N ALA A 192 24.30 10.18 15.46
CA ALA A 192 24.95 9.86 16.72
C ALA A 192 26.47 9.66 16.50
N PRO A 193 27.33 10.14 17.43
CA PRO A 193 28.78 10.05 17.26
C PRO A 193 29.31 8.63 17.06
N SER A 194 28.67 7.63 17.66
CA SER A 194 29.03 6.22 17.54
C SER A 194 28.35 5.51 16.36
N ASN A 195 27.56 6.22 15.56
CA ASN A 195 26.72 5.66 14.51
C ASN A 195 26.60 6.58 13.28
N THR A 196 27.63 7.40 13.04
CA THR A 196 27.58 8.43 12.01
C THR A 196 27.59 7.80 10.61
N MET A 197 26.49 7.96 9.87
CA MET A 197 26.31 7.43 8.51
C MET A 197 26.03 8.51 7.46
N THR A 198 25.52 9.65 7.91
CA THR A 198 25.13 10.78 7.05
C THR A 198 25.76 12.07 7.57
N SER A 199 25.95 13.05 6.68
CA SER A 199 26.47 14.38 7.06
C SER A 199 25.40 15.46 7.06
N GLU A 200 24.32 15.26 6.30
CA GLU A 200 23.23 16.22 6.13
C GLU A 200 21.87 15.52 6.08
N THR A 201 20.81 16.27 6.36
CA THR A 201 19.44 15.78 6.22
C THR A 201 18.59 16.77 5.44
N PHE A 202 17.86 16.26 4.45
CA PHE A 202 16.87 16.96 3.67
C PHE A 202 15.48 16.46 4.06
N GLY A 203 14.64 17.30 4.63
CA GLY A 203 13.41 16.80 5.23
C GLY A 203 12.52 17.86 5.87
N SER A 204 11.62 17.39 6.73
CA SER A 204 10.67 18.20 7.47
C SER A 204 11.31 18.84 8.72
N LEU A 205 10.83 20.02 9.11
CA LEU A 205 11.39 20.78 10.25
C LEU A 205 11.26 20.06 11.59
N GLU A 206 10.31 19.12 11.70
CA GLU A 206 10.12 18.24 12.84
C GLU A 206 11.37 17.40 13.17
N LEU A 207 12.25 17.14 12.21
CA LEU A 207 13.54 16.46 12.47
C LEU A 207 14.41 17.24 13.47
N LEU A 208 14.25 18.57 13.59
CA LEU A 208 14.94 19.36 14.61
C LEU A 208 14.49 18.98 16.04
N ALA A 209 13.37 18.28 16.23
CA ALA A 209 12.97 17.74 17.53
C ALA A 209 13.86 16.57 17.99
N PHE A 210 14.62 15.97 17.10
CA PHE A 210 15.42 14.79 17.40
C PHE A 210 16.86 15.13 17.79
N PRO A 211 17.49 14.34 18.67
CA PRO A 211 18.89 14.53 19.05
C PRO A 211 19.83 14.32 17.86
N GLY A 212 21.01 14.95 17.88
CA GLY A 212 22.02 14.86 16.82
C GLY A 212 21.70 15.68 15.55
N ILE A 213 20.44 16.03 15.29
CA ILE A 213 20.06 16.87 14.16
C ILE A 213 20.29 18.34 14.48
N ASP A 214 21.35 18.93 13.94
CA ASP A 214 21.68 20.34 14.15
C ASP A 214 21.03 21.28 13.14
N ARG A 215 20.80 20.81 11.92
CA ARG A 215 20.15 21.57 10.84
C ARG A 215 19.37 20.65 9.92
N VAL A 216 18.34 21.19 9.30
CA VAL A 216 17.53 20.52 8.28
C VAL A 216 17.57 21.35 7.02
N ILE A 217 17.93 20.72 5.90
CA ILE A 217 17.87 21.32 4.57
C ILE A 217 16.41 21.31 4.11
N THR A 218 15.89 22.50 3.82
CA THR A 218 14.50 22.71 3.41
C THR A 218 14.35 22.82 1.91
N ASN A 219 15.39 23.21 1.18
CA ASN A 219 15.37 23.35 -0.27
C ASN A 219 16.76 23.15 -0.86
N ILE A 220 16.83 22.57 -2.06
CA ILE A 220 18.07 22.37 -2.83
C ILE A 220 17.81 22.86 -4.25
N ASP A 221 18.53 23.88 -4.71
CA ASP A 221 18.57 24.31 -6.10
C ASP A 221 19.92 23.94 -6.69
N VAL A 222 19.97 22.77 -7.33
CA VAL A 222 21.20 22.24 -7.92
C VAL A 222 21.67 23.09 -9.11
N ASP A 223 20.74 23.69 -9.86
CA ASP A 223 21.08 24.51 -11.03
C ASP A 223 21.77 25.81 -10.59
N ALA A 224 21.29 26.41 -9.48
CA ALA A 224 21.90 27.58 -8.86
C ALA A 224 23.14 27.24 -8.01
N GLY A 225 23.38 25.95 -7.73
CA GLY A 225 24.45 25.50 -6.84
C GLY A 225 24.22 25.91 -5.38
N THR A 226 22.96 26.02 -4.95
CA THR A 226 22.58 26.52 -3.62
C THR A 226 21.61 25.62 -2.86
N PHE A 227 21.55 25.79 -1.54
CA PHE A 227 20.55 25.18 -0.67
C PHE A 227 20.08 26.15 0.42
N ASP A 228 18.91 25.86 0.99
CA ASP A 228 18.34 26.58 2.12
C ASP A 228 18.24 25.63 3.31
N CYS A 229 18.44 26.13 4.53
CA CYS A 229 18.33 25.32 5.73
C CYS A 229 17.84 26.09 6.96
N VAL A 230 17.37 25.34 7.94
CA VAL A 230 17.05 25.84 9.28
C VAL A 230 17.93 25.14 10.30
N SER A 231 18.69 25.91 11.07
CA SER A 231 19.52 25.40 12.16
C SER A 231 18.75 25.40 13.50
N LYS A 232 18.95 24.34 14.29
CA LYS A 232 18.41 24.19 15.65
C LYS A 232 18.85 25.33 16.55
N ALA A 233 20.10 25.78 16.42
CA ALA A 233 20.62 26.91 17.18
C ALA A 233 19.81 28.20 16.94
N SER A 234 19.53 28.54 15.68
CA SER A 234 18.73 29.70 15.30
C SER A 234 17.27 29.57 15.74
N MET A 235 16.69 28.37 15.61
CA MET A 235 15.35 28.05 16.14
C MET A 235 15.26 28.30 17.65
N MET A 236 16.18 27.73 18.43
CA MET A 236 16.21 27.86 19.88
C MET A 236 16.45 29.30 20.32
N ALA A 237 17.32 30.05 19.63
CA ALA A 237 17.53 31.47 19.90
C ALA A 237 16.24 32.29 19.68
N ALA A 238 15.49 32.01 18.62
CA ALA A 238 14.22 32.68 18.35
C ALA A 238 13.15 32.34 19.40
N LEU A 239 13.02 31.06 19.80
CA LEU A 239 12.10 30.64 20.85
C LEU A 239 12.44 31.29 22.20
N ARG A 240 13.73 31.32 22.56
CA ARG A 240 14.18 31.95 23.81
C ARG A 240 13.94 33.44 23.87
N ARG A 241 14.15 34.12 22.73
CA ARG A 241 13.87 35.54 22.59
C ARG A 241 12.37 35.87 22.70
N ARG A 242 11.50 35.01 22.17
CA ARG A 242 10.05 35.29 22.08
C ARG A 242 9.26 34.84 23.32
N TYR A 243 9.64 33.73 23.96
CA TYR A 243 8.82 33.12 25.01
C TYR A 243 9.50 33.08 26.38
N ASP A 244 10.70 32.51 26.46
CA ASP A 244 11.39 32.26 27.73
C ASP A 244 12.89 32.08 27.52
N ALA A 245 13.75 32.84 28.20
CA ALA A 245 15.20 32.71 28.08
C ALA A 245 15.71 31.28 28.41
N GLU A 246 14.99 30.53 29.25
CA GLU A 246 15.31 29.16 29.63
C GLU A 246 14.63 28.09 28.75
N PHE A 247 14.04 28.45 27.61
CA PHE A 247 13.39 27.49 26.72
C PHE A 247 14.35 26.37 26.31
N SER A 248 13.97 25.12 26.62
CA SER A 248 14.81 23.94 26.44
C SER A 248 14.53 23.21 25.12
N GLU A 249 15.50 22.43 24.63
CA GLU A 249 15.27 21.57 23.46
C GLU A 249 14.20 20.52 23.73
N ASP A 250 14.06 20.06 24.97
CA ASP A 250 13.04 19.10 25.36
C ASP A 250 11.63 19.68 25.27
N ASP A 251 11.46 20.94 25.67
CA ASP A 251 10.21 21.68 25.48
C ASP A 251 9.88 21.81 23.98
N PHE A 252 10.87 22.18 23.15
CA PHE A 252 10.68 22.28 21.70
C PHE A 252 10.30 20.93 21.09
N SER A 253 10.99 19.86 21.47
CA SER A 253 10.77 18.53 20.92
C SER A 253 9.35 18.03 21.20
N ALA A 254 8.86 18.25 22.43
CA ALA A 254 7.51 17.86 22.80
C ALA A 254 6.45 18.67 22.04
N ILE A 255 6.64 19.98 21.91
CA ILE A 255 5.71 20.85 21.19
C ILE A 255 5.70 20.51 19.70
N ALA A 256 6.88 20.32 19.10
CA ALA A 256 7.00 19.99 17.69
C ALA A 256 6.32 18.65 17.35
N LEU A 257 6.55 17.63 18.17
CA LEU A 257 5.93 16.31 18.01
C LEU A 257 4.44 16.29 18.38
N TYR A 258 3.94 17.24 19.18
CA TYR A 258 2.51 17.41 19.42
C TYR A 258 1.79 18.12 18.27
N GLU A 259 2.43 19.14 17.69
CA GLU A 259 1.86 20.05 16.69
C GLU A 259 1.96 19.54 15.25
N THR A 260 2.86 18.60 14.98
CA THR A 260 3.08 18.08 13.62
C THR A 260 1.79 17.61 12.94
N LYS A 261 1.78 17.73 11.61
CA LYS A 261 0.69 17.26 10.74
C LYS A 261 0.95 15.86 10.18
N ASN A 262 2.15 15.30 10.40
CA ASN A 262 2.48 13.95 9.97
C ASN A 262 1.44 12.95 10.50
N ARG A 263 0.93 12.10 9.62
CA ARG A 263 -0.19 11.18 9.90
C ARG A 263 0.07 10.27 11.10
N LEU A 264 1.30 9.74 11.25
CA LEU A 264 1.65 8.82 12.34
C LEU A 264 1.67 9.52 13.71
N PHE A 265 2.02 10.81 13.73
CA PHE A 265 2.16 11.61 14.95
C PHE A 265 0.92 12.47 15.25
N ARG A 266 0.00 12.61 14.30
CA ARG A 266 -1.13 13.55 14.42
C ARG A 266 -1.92 13.32 15.72
N VAL A 267 -2.02 14.37 16.53
CA VAL A 267 -2.94 14.45 17.66
C VAL A 267 -4.23 15.13 17.20
N LYS A 268 -5.39 14.51 17.47
CA LYS A 268 -6.70 14.99 17.01
C LYS A 268 -7.33 15.97 18.00
N ASN A 269 -8.29 16.76 17.51
CA ASN A 269 -9.10 17.70 18.32
C ASN A 269 -8.28 18.68 19.18
N ARG A 270 -7.06 19.04 18.73
CA ARG A 270 -6.21 20.02 19.40
C ARG A 270 -6.92 21.36 19.49
N ARG A 271 -6.84 22.02 20.64
CA ARG A 271 -7.39 23.37 20.85
C ARG A 271 -6.28 24.41 20.96
N GLU A 272 -5.15 23.99 21.49
CA GLU A 272 -3.96 24.78 21.72
C GLU A 272 -3.21 25.01 20.40
N THR A 273 -2.77 26.24 20.17
CA THR A 273 -1.84 26.56 19.09
C THR A 273 -0.39 26.36 19.53
N PHE A 274 0.55 26.26 18.58
CA PHE A 274 1.99 26.28 18.86
C PHE A 274 2.42 27.42 19.81
N ASP A 275 1.86 28.61 19.61
CA ASP A 275 2.14 29.81 20.39
C ASP A 275 1.57 29.70 21.84
N ASP A 276 0.42 29.04 22.02
CA ASP A 276 -0.14 28.73 23.34
C ASP A 276 0.73 27.74 24.11
N LEU A 277 1.20 26.70 23.43
CA LEU A 277 2.05 25.65 24.02
C LEU A 277 3.41 26.20 24.44
N CYS A 278 4.01 27.08 23.63
CA CYS A 278 5.27 27.73 23.96
C CYS A 278 5.16 28.65 25.20
N ARG A 279 3.98 29.23 25.45
CA ARG A 279 3.71 30.10 26.62
C ARG A 279 3.38 29.35 27.91
N LEU A 280 3.27 28.02 27.88
CA LEU A 280 2.99 27.27 29.09
C LEU A 280 4.07 27.51 30.15
N PRO A 281 3.66 27.64 31.43
CA PRO A 281 4.62 27.76 32.51
C PRO A 281 5.44 26.48 32.62
N ARG A 282 6.67 26.62 33.10
CA ARG A 282 7.54 25.49 33.38
C ARG A 282 7.23 24.95 34.78
N ASP A 283 6.76 23.70 34.90
CA ASP A 283 6.56 23.06 36.22
C ASP A 283 6.51 21.50 36.17
N PRO A 284 7.64 20.77 36.30
CA PRO A 284 9.04 21.20 36.15
C PRO A 284 9.50 21.37 34.70
N THR A 285 8.74 20.84 33.73
CA THR A 285 8.87 21.07 32.28
C THR A 285 7.56 21.65 31.71
N ARG A 286 7.57 22.16 30.47
CA ARG A 286 6.31 22.58 29.80
C ARG A 286 5.42 21.40 29.47
N VAL A 287 6.01 20.22 29.25
CA VAL A 287 5.29 18.97 29.02
C VAL A 287 4.46 18.60 30.25
N ASP A 288 5.05 18.70 31.44
CA ASP A 288 4.33 18.41 32.69
C ASP A 288 3.19 19.40 32.91
N ALA A 289 3.44 20.69 32.65
CA ALA A 289 2.41 21.71 32.71
C ALA A 289 1.27 21.44 31.72
N PHE A 290 1.57 21.00 30.50
CA PHE A 290 0.58 20.57 29.51
C PHE A 290 -0.24 19.36 30.02
N MET A 291 0.43 18.32 30.53
CA MET A 291 -0.22 17.11 31.05
C MET A 291 -1.14 17.37 32.24
N LYS A 292 -0.85 18.41 33.05
CA LYS A 292 -1.68 18.84 34.19
C LYS A 292 -2.92 19.63 33.78
N GLN A 293 -3.05 20.08 32.53
CA GLN A 293 -4.19 20.90 32.11
C GLN A 293 -5.51 20.11 32.10
N HIS A 294 -6.53 20.61 32.79
CA HIS A 294 -7.86 19.99 32.83
C HIS A 294 -8.62 20.00 31.49
N ARG A 295 -8.25 20.90 30.57
CA ARG A 295 -8.88 21.03 29.25
C ARG A 295 -8.38 20.01 28.22
N VAL A 296 -7.23 19.37 28.48
CA VAL A 296 -6.62 18.38 27.61
C VAL A 296 -7.20 17.02 27.94
N SER A 297 -7.75 16.31 26.94
CA SER A 297 -8.32 14.99 27.17
C SER A 297 -7.24 13.95 27.47
N GLU A 298 -7.60 12.86 28.15
CA GLU A 298 -6.65 11.76 28.37
C GLU A 298 -6.13 11.16 27.06
N ASP A 299 -6.97 11.12 26.01
CA ASP A 299 -6.56 10.67 24.67
C ASP A 299 -5.44 11.54 24.09
N GLN A 300 -5.54 12.87 24.24
CA GLN A 300 -4.51 13.80 23.78
C GLN A 300 -3.20 13.60 24.55
N LYS A 301 -3.28 13.38 25.87
CA LYS A 301 -2.11 13.08 26.71
C LYS A 301 -1.46 11.76 26.30
N LEU A 302 -2.27 10.75 26.01
CA LEU A 302 -1.82 9.43 25.56
C LEU A 302 -1.10 9.51 24.21
N LEU A 303 -1.67 10.23 23.25
CA LEU A 303 -1.05 10.46 21.93
C LEU A 303 0.26 11.25 22.04
N LEU A 304 0.32 12.25 22.93
CA LEU A 304 1.57 12.96 23.20
C LEU A 304 2.64 12.03 23.80
N ARG A 305 2.30 11.19 24.78
CA ARG A 305 3.24 10.21 25.35
C ARG A 305 3.76 9.24 24.29
N ARG A 306 2.88 8.73 23.42
CA ARG A 306 3.25 7.91 22.26
C ARG A 306 4.24 8.65 21.37
N ASN A 307 3.94 9.88 20.98
CA ASN A 307 4.80 10.69 20.10
C ASN A 307 6.18 10.93 20.71
N LEU A 308 6.25 11.23 22.01
CA LEU A 308 7.51 11.37 22.74
C LEU A 308 8.31 10.07 22.77
N GLY A 309 7.65 8.91 22.67
CA GLY A 309 8.29 7.61 22.52
C GLY A 309 9.14 7.49 21.26
N ALA A 310 8.95 8.33 20.24
CA ALA A 310 9.84 8.38 19.08
C ALA A 310 11.29 8.75 19.44
N LEU A 311 11.50 9.48 20.53
CA LEU A 311 12.84 9.83 21.04
C LEU A 311 13.55 8.66 21.72
N ASP A 312 12.83 7.57 21.99
CA ASP A 312 13.34 6.31 22.55
C ASP A 312 13.14 5.13 21.60
N ALA A 313 12.72 5.38 20.35
CA ALA A 313 12.39 4.33 19.40
C ALA A 313 13.58 3.39 19.16
N PRO A 314 13.33 2.09 18.96
CA PRO A 314 14.37 1.18 18.50
C PRO A 314 14.86 1.59 17.11
N VAL A 315 16.18 1.70 16.97
CA VAL A 315 16.90 2.11 15.76
C VAL A 315 18.04 1.14 15.51
N PHE A 316 18.44 1.00 14.25
CA PHE A 316 19.60 0.21 13.86
C PHE A 316 20.88 1.02 13.90
N THR A 317 21.93 0.35 14.36
CA THR A 317 23.30 0.83 14.23
C THR A 317 23.97 0.31 12.96
N VAL A 318 25.10 0.92 12.62
CA VAL A 318 26.00 0.48 11.54
C VAL A 318 26.48 -0.96 11.70
N ASP A 319 26.57 -1.44 12.94
CA ASP A 319 26.95 -2.81 13.30
C ASP A 319 25.74 -3.77 13.34
N ALA A 320 24.64 -3.38 12.70
CA ALA A 320 23.39 -4.13 12.63
C ALA A 320 22.81 -4.50 14.02
N GLN A 321 22.95 -3.62 15.02
CA GLN A 321 22.34 -3.81 16.34
C GLN A 321 21.07 -2.97 16.46
N LEU A 322 20.02 -3.57 17.03
CA LEU A 322 18.80 -2.84 17.38
C LEU A 322 18.92 -2.29 18.81
N VAL A 323 19.00 -0.96 18.93
CA VAL A 323 19.14 -0.27 20.22
C VAL A 323 18.14 0.88 20.33
N PRO A 324 17.72 1.28 21.55
CA PRO A 324 16.92 2.48 21.71
C PRO A 324 17.72 3.74 21.33
N LEU A 325 17.10 4.69 20.63
CA LEU A 325 17.73 5.93 20.19
C LEU A 325 18.40 6.72 21.34
N SER A 326 17.75 6.76 22.51
CA SER A 326 18.29 7.43 23.70
C SER A 326 19.64 6.87 24.14
N THR A 327 19.92 5.59 23.88
CA THR A 327 21.20 4.94 24.21
C THR A 327 22.34 5.51 23.36
N LEU A 328 22.11 5.71 22.05
CA LEU A 328 23.11 6.25 21.13
C LEU A 328 23.53 7.69 21.46
N HIS A 329 22.61 8.46 22.06
CA HIS A 329 22.86 9.85 22.47
C HIS A 329 23.20 9.99 23.95
N ASN A 330 23.43 8.89 24.69
CA ASN A 330 23.69 8.90 26.13
C ASN A 330 22.63 9.67 26.94
N ARG A 331 21.36 9.52 26.56
CA ARG A 331 20.21 10.16 27.21
C ARG A 331 19.44 9.14 28.06
N PRO A 332 18.82 9.57 29.17
CA PRO A 332 17.94 8.70 29.93
C PRO A 332 16.70 8.34 29.10
N ARG A 333 16.26 7.09 29.20
CA ARG A 333 15.04 6.62 28.55
C ARG A 333 13.81 7.29 29.18
N ARG A 334 12.87 7.76 28.36
CA ARG A 334 11.66 8.47 28.82
C ARG A 334 10.44 7.57 28.93
N CYS A 335 10.41 6.48 28.16
CA CYS A 335 9.27 5.59 28.08
C CYS A 335 9.64 4.12 28.01
N GLU A 336 8.67 3.25 28.27
CA GLU A 336 8.79 1.83 27.96
C GLU A 336 8.57 1.60 26.46
N ILE A 337 9.47 0.81 25.85
CA ILE A 337 9.47 0.59 24.40
C ILE A 337 8.31 -0.32 23.96
N ARG A 338 8.08 -1.41 24.71
CA ARG A 338 7.14 -2.46 24.31
C ARG A 338 5.69 -1.96 24.14
N PRO A 339 5.12 -1.14 25.04
CA PRO A 339 3.77 -0.61 24.85
C PRO A 339 3.62 0.32 23.64
N ILE A 340 4.72 0.93 23.17
CA ILE A 340 4.71 1.93 22.10
C ILE A 340 5.03 1.32 20.73
N PHE A 341 5.86 0.28 20.67
CA PHE A 341 6.38 -0.29 19.42
C PHE A 341 6.10 -1.80 19.27
N GLY A 342 5.62 -2.47 20.32
CA GLY A 342 5.45 -3.91 20.34
C GLY A 342 6.71 -4.66 20.77
N SER A 343 6.67 -5.98 20.59
CA SER A 343 7.74 -6.91 20.92
C SER A 343 8.79 -6.95 19.79
N PRO A 344 10.10 -6.93 20.08
CA PRO A 344 11.12 -6.96 19.04
C PRO A 344 11.05 -8.24 18.20
N MET A 345 11.36 -8.10 16.92
CA MET A 345 11.45 -9.22 15.95
C MET A 345 12.87 -9.80 15.91
N PRO A 346 13.05 -11.02 15.37
CA PRO A 346 14.38 -11.53 15.04
C PRO A 346 15.14 -10.60 14.09
N ILE A 347 16.47 -10.58 14.23
CA ILE A 347 17.35 -9.72 13.43
C ILE A 347 17.22 -9.97 11.93
N VAL A 348 16.94 -11.20 11.52
CA VAL A 348 16.76 -11.58 10.12
C VAL A 348 15.56 -10.89 9.47
N PHE A 349 14.47 -10.68 10.21
CA PHE A 349 13.30 -9.97 9.70
C PHE A 349 13.63 -8.51 9.45
N PHE A 350 14.30 -7.86 10.42
CA PHE A 350 14.76 -6.50 10.26
C PHE A 350 15.72 -6.37 9.06
N TYR A 351 16.70 -7.25 8.91
CA TYR A 351 17.62 -7.21 7.78
C TYR A 351 16.87 -7.22 6.43
N LEU A 352 15.90 -8.12 6.26
CA LEU A 352 15.19 -8.30 4.98
C LEU A 352 14.20 -7.17 4.67
N PHE A 353 13.47 -6.64 5.65
CA PHE A 353 12.52 -5.56 5.35
C PHE A 353 13.19 -4.18 5.32
N MET A 354 14.25 -3.98 6.10
CA MET A 354 14.95 -2.70 6.13
C MET A 354 15.73 -2.44 4.86
N SER A 355 16.01 -3.45 4.03
CA SER A 355 16.55 -3.22 2.68
C SER A 355 15.62 -2.37 1.81
N GLY A 356 14.38 -2.09 2.26
CA GLY A 356 13.48 -1.09 1.66
C GLY A 356 12.25 -1.64 0.93
N PRO A 357 12.35 -2.66 0.05
CA PRO A 357 11.33 -2.93 -0.96
C PRO A 357 10.11 -3.69 -0.44
N LEU A 358 10.20 -4.32 0.74
CA LEU A 358 9.10 -5.04 1.38
C LEU A 358 8.08 -4.08 2.01
N LEU A 359 6.82 -4.52 2.05
CA LEU A 359 5.77 -3.86 2.81
C LEU A 359 5.91 -4.15 4.31
N PRO A 360 5.78 -3.14 5.18
CA PRO A 360 5.98 -3.31 6.63
C PRO A 360 4.87 -4.08 7.33
N LEU A 361 3.64 -4.15 6.79
CA LEU A 361 2.47 -4.71 7.48
C LEU A 361 2.67 -6.09 8.11
N PRO A 362 3.24 -7.12 7.45
CA PRO A 362 3.42 -8.45 8.06
C PRO A 362 4.32 -8.41 9.29
N PHE A 363 5.35 -7.59 9.23
CA PHE A 363 6.31 -7.38 10.30
C PHE A 363 5.70 -6.56 11.45
N ALA A 364 4.90 -5.55 11.12
CA ALA A 364 4.14 -4.79 12.10
C ALA A 364 3.17 -5.70 12.87
N ILE A 365 2.43 -6.58 12.18
CA ILE A 365 1.52 -7.53 12.83
C ILE A 365 2.30 -8.52 13.71
N HIS A 366 3.45 -9.03 13.27
CA HIS A 366 4.30 -9.91 14.08
C HIS A 366 4.84 -9.21 15.34
N SER A 367 5.33 -7.98 15.18
CA SER A 367 5.91 -7.17 16.27
C SER A 367 4.84 -6.72 17.26
N GLN A 368 3.71 -6.21 16.78
CA GLN A 368 2.70 -5.50 17.56
C GLN A 368 1.51 -6.38 17.93
N GLU A 369 1.42 -7.60 17.41
CA GLU A 369 0.35 -8.57 17.72
C GLU A 369 -1.06 -8.06 17.33
N VAL A 370 -1.10 -7.09 16.41
CA VAL A 370 -2.32 -6.41 15.96
C VAL A 370 -2.29 -6.21 14.44
N LEU A 371 -3.36 -6.64 13.78
CA LEU A 371 -3.71 -6.23 12.42
C LEU A 371 -4.64 -5.01 12.53
N ALA A 372 -4.23 -3.87 11.97
CA ALA A 372 -5.04 -2.66 12.00
C ALA A 372 -5.41 -2.23 10.58
N ASP A 373 -6.71 -2.12 10.30
CA ASP A 373 -7.22 -1.52 9.08
C ASP A 373 -7.68 -0.09 9.35
N ASP A 374 -7.05 0.85 8.64
CA ASP A 374 -7.46 2.25 8.59
C ASP A 374 -8.75 2.43 7.76
N TRP A 375 -9.27 3.66 7.75
CA TRP A 375 -10.36 4.04 6.85
C TRP A 375 -9.94 3.89 5.38
N PRO A 376 -10.72 3.18 4.54
CA PRO A 376 -10.46 3.18 3.10
C PRO A 376 -10.69 4.58 2.50
N LEU A 377 -10.01 4.89 1.39
CA LEU A 377 -10.22 6.13 0.65
C LEU A 377 -11.70 6.30 0.25
N ILE A 378 -12.33 5.20 -0.15
CA ILE A 378 -13.76 5.10 -0.43
C ILE A 378 -14.36 3.97 0.41
N ASP A 379 -15.19 4.34 1.39
CA ASP A 379 -15.85 3.40 2.29
C ASP A 379 -17.21 2.98 1.73
N THR A 380 -17.40 1.65 1.60
CA THR A 380 -18.65 1.02 1.19
C THR A 380 -18.90 -0.25 2.00
N SER A 381 -20.15 -0.69 2.08
CA SER A 381 -20.48 -2.00 2.69
C SER A 381 -19.81 -3.16 1.95
N ALA A 382 -19.62 -3.04 0.64
CA ALA A 382 -18.91 -4.03 -0.17
C ALA A 382 -17.42 -4.12 0.21
N TYR A 383 -16.75 -2.97 0.40
CA TYR A 383 -15.36 -2.96 0.88
C TYR A 383 -15.23 -3.65 2.24
N ARG A 384 -16.13 -3.36 3.19
CA ARG A 384 -16.10 -3.98 4.52
C ARG A 384 -16.30 -5.51 4.45
N ARG A 385 -17.24 -5.98 3.62
CA ARG A 385 -17.43 -7.43 3.35
C ARG A 385 -16.19 -8.05 2.71
N ALA A 386 -15.56 -7.36 1.77
CA ALA A 386 -14.34 -7.80 1.11
C ALA A 386 -13.15 -7.90 2.09
N ALA A 387 -13.02 -6.94 3.02
CA ALA A 387 -12.02 -6.98 4.08
C ALA A 387 -12.23 -8.15 5.05
N GLU A 388 -13.48 -8.47 5.37
CA GLU A 388 -13.82 -9.64 6.19
C GLU A 388 -13.56 -10.96 5.43
N SER A 389 -13.91 -11.04 4.15
CA SER A 389 -13.76 -12.28 3.36
C SER A 389 -12.29 -12.65 3.13
N ILE A 390 -11.40 -11.67 2.96
CA ILE A 390 -9.96 -11.90 2.75
C ILE A 390 -9.15 -11.97 4.05
N LEU A 391 -9.77 -11.67 5.20
CA LEU A 391 -9.08 -11.70 6.50
C LEU A 391 -8.40 -13.05 6.80
N PRO A 392 -9.03 -14.23 6.58
CA PRO A 392 -8.38 -15.51 6.84
C PRO A 392 -7.06 -15.67 6.08
N LEU A 393 -7.03 -15.23 4.80
CA LEU A 393 -5.82 -15.23 3.99
C LEU A 393 -4.76 -14.29 4.58
N ARG A 394 -5.12 -13.04 4.89
CA ARG A 394 -4.21 -12.06 5.49
C ARG A 394 -3.58 -12.56 6.80
N VAL A 395 -4.40 -13.17 7.65
CA VAL A 395 -3.94 -13.77 8.91
C VAL A 395 -3.01 -14.95 8.61
N GLN A 396 -3.42 -15.88 7.75
CA GLN A 396 -2.59 -17.06 7.44
C GLN A 396 -1.23 -16.68 6.86
N VAL A 397 -1.16 -15.66 6.00
CA VAL A 397 0.11 -15.16 5.43
C VAL A 397 1.07 -14.71 6.54
N VAL A 398 0.60 -13.93 7.51
CA VAL A 398 1.46 -13.49 8.63
C VAL A 398 1.87 -14.66 9.51
N PHE A 399 0.98 -15.63 9.73
CA PHE A 399 1.26 -16.82 10.52
C PHE A 399 2.40 -17.67 9.93
N GLN A 400 2.70 -17.55 8.63
CA GLN A 400 3.87 -18.19 8.02
C GLN A 400 5.22 -17.66 8.57
N LEU A 401 5.22 -16.52 9.27
CA LEU A 401 6.42 -15.98 9.94
C LEU A 401 6.70 -16.66 11.29
N PHE A 402 5.70 -17.28 11.92
CA PHE A 402 5.83 -17.82 13.28
C PHE A 402 6.66 -19.09 13.41
N PRO A 403 6.79 -19.98 12.41
CA PRO A 403 7.76 -21.07 12.49
C PRO A 403 9.20 -20.59 12.74
N ILE A 404 9.58 -19.41 12.24
CA ILE A 404 10.89 -18.79 12.49
C ILE A 404 10.90 -18.09 13.85
N ALA A 405 9.80 -17.42 14.21
CA ALA A 405 9.72 -16.57 15.40
C ALA A 405 8.37 -16.75 16.11
N PRO A 406 8.24 -17.77 16.97
CA PRO A 406 6.97 -18.09 17.63
C PRO A 406 6.46 -16.97 18.52
N LYS A 407 5.14 -16.83 18.57
CA LYS A 407 4.42 -15.92 19.47
C LYS A 407 3.39 -16.70 20.26
N THR A 408 3.27 -16.38 21.55
CA THR A 408 2.31 -17.01 22.46
C THR A 408 1.17 -16.08 22.86
N SER A 409 1.23 -14.82 22.45
CA SER A 409 0.22 -13.81 22.74
C SER A 409 -1.03 -14.00 21.88
N ASP A 410 -2.14 -13.46 22.37
CA ASP A 410 -3.34 -13.29 21.56
C ASP A 410 -3.14 -12.21 20.49
N PHE A 411 -3.73 -12.44 19.32
CA PHE A 411 -3.70 -11.49 18.20
C PHE A 411 -5.05 -10.79 18.06
N TYR A 412 -5.03 -9.53 17.61
CA TYR A 412 -6.23 -8.72 17.48
C TYR A 412 -6.34 -8.07 16.10
N TRP A 413 -7.57 -7.87 15.67
CA TRP A 413 -7.92 -7.07 14.50
C TRP A 413 -8.64 -5.80 14.94
N ILE A 414 -8.06 -4.64 14.60
CA ILE A 414 -8.68 -3.33 14.81
C ILE A 414 -9.23 -2.82 13.48
N ARG A 415 -10.54 -2.57 13.44
CA ARG A 415 -11.26 -2.04 12.28
C ARG A 415 -11.64 -0.58 12.50
N GLN A 416 -10.81 0.36 12.06
CA GLN A 416 -11.07 1.79 12.32
C GLN A 416 -12.39 2.27 11.69
N TYR A 417 -12.78 1.67 10.55
CA TYR A 417 -14.02 1.97 9.84
C TYR A 417 -15.31 1.49 10.55
N VAL A 418 -15.19 0.71 11.63
CA VAL A 418 -16.33 0.34 12.47
C VAL A 418 -16.55 1.44 13.51
N VAL A 419 -17.56 2.27 13.28
CA VAL A 419 -17.96 3.36 14.18
C VAL A 419 -19.20 2.94 14.97
N PHE A 420 -19.03 2.74 16.27
CA PHE A 420 -20.16 2.59 17.17
C PHE A 420 -20.76 3.94 17.51
N LYS A 421 -22.08 4.08 17.35
CA LYS A 421 -22.81 4.98 18.23
C LYS A 421 -22.70 4.38 19.64
N LYS A 422 -22.11 5.11 20.59
CA LYS A 422 -22.06 4.74 22.02
C LYS A 422 -23.48 4.59 22.59
N GLN A 423 -24.17 3.50 22.25
CA GLN A 423 -25.44 3.07 22.85
C GLN A 423 -25.46 1.53 22.84
N GLN A 424 -25.08 0.96 23.99
CA GLN A 424 -25.44 -0.36 24.56
C GLN A 424 -25.41 -1.62 23.67
N GLN A 425 -24.64 -2.63 24.13
CA GLN A 425 -24.73 -4.05 23.76
C GLN A 425 -24.75 -4.35 22.24
N ALA A 426 -23.68 -4.02 21.54
CA ALA A 426 -23.44 -4.61 20.22
C ALA A 426 -22.88 -6.04 20.38
N PRO A 427 -23.27 -7.01 19.54
CA PRO A 427 -22.66 -8.35 19.51
C PRO A 427 -21.14 -8.28 19.27
N GLU A 428 -20.35 -9.26 19.74
CA GLU A 428 -18.89 -9.32 19.54
C GLU A 428 -18.48 -9.16 18.07
N SER A 429 -19.29 -9.65 17.13
CA SER A 429 -19.06 -9.53 15.68
C SER A 429 -19.00 -8.08 15.19
N GLN A 430 -19.64 -7.14 15.88
CA GLN A 430 -19.64 -5.72 15.54
C GLN A 430 -18.54 -4.94 16.25
N SER A 431 -17.75 -5.56 17.15
CA SER A 431 -16.67 -4.89 17.92
C SER A 431 -15.62 -4.24 17.01
N ARG A 432 -15.16 -3.03 17.35
CA ARG A 432 -14.02 -2.38 16.66
C ARG A 432 -12.76 -3.24 16.79
N VAL A 433 -12.62 -3.96 17.91
CA VAL A 433 -11.50 -4.85 18.19
C VAL A 433 -12.02 -6.28 18.25
N CYS A 434 -11.47 -7.15 17.42
CA CYS A 434 -11.82 -8.57 17.37
C CYS A 434 -10.58 -9.41 17.69
N LYS A 435 -10.71 -10.41 18.56
CA LYS A 435 -9.63 -11.39 18.76
C LYS A 435 -9.54 -12.30 17.54
N LEU A 436 -8.34 -12.46 17.01
CA LEU A 436 -8.06 -13.37 15.90
C LEU A 436 -7.83 -14.78 16.44
N SER A 437 -8.44 -15.75 15.79
CA SER A 437 -8.15 -17.17 16.01
C SER A 437 -6.82 -17.54 15.37
N ASN A 438 -6.03 -18.38 16.05
CA ASN A 438 -4.88 -19.01 15.42
C ASN A 438 -5.36 -19.89 14.27
N PRO A 439 -4.92 -19.64 13.03
CA PRO A 439 -5.27 -20.46 11.90
C PRO A 439 -4.47 -21.79 11.94
N PRO A 440 -4.87 -22.80 11.15
CA PRO A 440 -4.15 -24.07 11.10
C PRO A 440 -2.71 -23.89 10.59
N THR A 441 -1.80 -24.73 11.09
CA THR A 441 -0.44 -24.81 10.55
C THR A 441 -0.52 -25.33 9.11
N ILE A 442 0.10 -24.60 8.19
CA ILE A 442 0.24 -25.00 6.78
C ILE A 442 1.74 -25.12 6.52
N ASP A 443 2.17 -26.32 6.15
CA ASP A 443 3.53 -26.57 5.70
C ASP A 443 3.61 -26.30 4.19
N LEU A 444 4.44 -25.35 3.79
CA LEU A 444 4.63 -25.01 2.37
C LEU A 444 5.57 -26.02 1.71
N ALA A 445 5.09 -26.72 0.69
CA ALA A 445 5.88 -27.67 -0.08
C ALA A 445 7.07 -27.00 -0.80
N TYR A 446 8.04 -27.82 -1.23
CA TYR A 446 9.09 -27.40 -2.14
C TYR A 446 8.75 -27.87 -3.55
N TRP A 447 9.40 -27.29 -4.56
CA TRP A 447 9.25 -27.69 -5.96
C TRP A 447 10.58 -28.08 -6.56
N SER A 448 10.64 -29.27 -7.13
CA SER A 448 11.82 -29.82 -7.80
C SER A 448 11.62 -29.80 -9.32
N PHE A 449 12.15 -28.78 -9.99
CA PHE A 449 12.12 -28.64 -11.45
C PHE A 449 13.51 -28.34 -12.01
N MET A 450 13.70 -28.67 -13.30
CA MET A 450 14.92 -28.36 -14.03
C MET A 450 14.87 -26.90 -14.51
N GLU A 451 15.86 -26.09 -14.12
CA GLU A 451 15.89 -24.67 -14.49
C GLU A 451 15.96 -24.45 -16.02
N GLU A 452 16.57 -25.38 -16.75
CA GLU A 452 16.61 -25.37 -18.21
C GLU A 452 15.20 -25.46 -18.85
N GLU A 453 14.28 -26.19 -18.22
CA GLU A 453 12.88 -26.30 -18.66
C GLU A 453 12.12 -25.00 -18.35
N LEU A 454 12.37 -24.40 -17.18
CA LEU A 454 11.83 -23.08 -16.84
C LEU A 454 12.26 -22.03 -17.88
N LEU A 455 13.54 -21.98 -18.22
CA LEU A 455 14.06 -21.04 -19.22
C LEU A 455 13.48 -21.26 -20.63
N GLN A 456 13.10 -22.50 -20.97
CA GLN A 456 12.40 -22.78 -22.22
C GLN A 456 10.94 -22.33 -22.19
N SER A 457 10.31 -22.34 -21.01
CA SER A 457 8.93 -21.88 -20.83
C SER A 457 8.81 -20.35 -20.81
N THR A 458 9.82 -19.66 -20.27
CA THR A 458 9.85 -18.19 -20.16
C THR A 458 10.24 -17.56 -21.50
N ARG A 459 9.36 -16.74 -22.07
CA ARG A 459 9.69 -15.95 -23.28
C ARG A 459 10.54 -14.71 -22.97
N ASP A 460 10.60 -14.31 -21.71
CA ASP A 460 11.39 -13.21 -21.17
C ASP A 460 12.64 -13.78 -20.46
N ALA A 461 13.80 -13.18 -20.69
CA ALA A 461 15.06 -13.64 -20.08
C ALA A 461 15.18 -13.25 -18.60
N ASP A 462 14.49 -12.18 -18.18
CA ASP A 462 14.66 -11.55 -16.87
C ASP A 462 13.48 -11.76 -15.92
N ASN A 463 12.30 -12.11 -16.44
CA ASN A 463 11.06 -12.25 -15.67
C ASN A 463 10.49 -13.67 -15.73
N VAL A 464 9.76 -14.02 -14.67
CA VAL A 464 8.95 -15.24 -14.58
C VAL A 464 7.51 -14.79 -14.40
N TYR A 465 6.58 -15.44 -15.11
CA TYR A 465 5.15 -15.20 -15.01
C TYR A 465 4.42 -16.41 -14.42
N PHE A 466 3.19 -16.23 -13.94
CA PHE A 466 2.44 -17.35 -13.35
C PHE A 466 2.16 -18.45 -14.36
N THR A 467 1.87 -18.09 -15.61
CA THR A 467 1.55 -19.07 -16.67
C THR A 467 2.77 -19.88 -17.11
N ASP A 468 3.99 -19.36 -16.93
CA ASP A 468 5.23 -20.10 -17.19
C ASP A 468 5.37 -21.27 -16.21
N ILE A 469 4.97 -21.06 -14.95
CA ILE A 469 5.22 -22.01 -13.86
C ILE A 469 4.11 -23.04 -13.63
N VAL A 470 2.93 -22.85 -14.20
CA VAL A 470 1.78 -23.78 -14.02
C VAL A 470 2.12 -25.21 -14.46
N SER A 471 2.97 -25.36 -15.48
CA SER A 471 3.43 -26.67 -15.96
C SER A 471 4.18 -27.49 -14.90
N PHE A 472 4.73 -26.85 -13.88
CA PHE A 472 5.46 -27.49 -12.78
C PHE A 472 4.57 -27.80 -11.56
N CYS A 473 3.24 -27.66 -11.66
CA CYS A 473 2.33 -27.93 -10.52
C CYS A 473 2.53 -29.34 -9.92
N GLY A 474 2.80 -30.35 -10.74
CA GLY A 474 3.04 -31.74 -10.31
C GLY A 474 4.45 -32.03 -9.79
N CYS A 475 5.32 -31.04 -9.69
CA CYS A 475 6.70 -31.18 -9.23
C CYS A 475 6.88 -30.87 -7.73
N ALA A 476 5.79 -30.84 -6.96
CA ALA A 476 5.82 -30.62 -5.53
C ALA A 476 6.52 -31.78 -4.81
N VAL A 477 7.36 -31.45 -3.82
CA VAL A 477 8.12 -32.39 -3.00
C VAL A 477 8.15 -31.92 -1.55
N ALA A 478 8.17 -32.87 -0.61
CA ALA A 478 8.30 -32.57 0.82
C ALA A 478 9.76 -32.23 1.20
N GLU A 479 10.73 -32.77 0.47
CA GLU A 479 12.14 -32.56 0.75
C GLU A 479 12.59 -31.12 0.44
N PRO A 480 13.49 -30.53 1.26
CA PRO A 480 14.03 -29.22 0.99
C PRO A 480 14.78 -29.15 -0.36
N VAL A 481 14.38 -28.19 -1.19
CA VAL A 481 15.05 -27.85 -2.46
C VAL A 481 15.82 -26.54 -2.29
N ILE A 482 17.00 -26.48 -2.90
CA ILE A 482 17.84 -25.27 -2.93
C ILE A 482 17.82 -24.67 -4.33
N TYR A 483 17.21 -23.50 -4.47
CA TYR A 483 17.12 -22.75 -5.72
C TYR A 483 18.41 -21.99 -6.01
N LYS A 484 18.95 -22.10 -7.23
CA LYS A 484 20.30 -21.62 -7.54
C LYS A 484 20.38 -20.22 -8.14
N SER A 485 19.31 -19.77 -8.80
CA SER A 485 19.24 -18.50 -9.51
C SER A 485 18.07 -17.63 -9.03
N VAL A 486 18.06 -16.38 -9.49
CA VAL A 486 16.95 -15.44 -9.27
C VAL A 486 15.68 -15.99 -9.91
N GLN A 487 15.74 -16.49 -11.15
CA GLN A 487 14.59 -17.05 -11.86
C GLN A 487 14.01 -18.28 -11.14
N ALA A 488 14.87 -19.24 -10.75
CA ALA A 488 14.43 -20.42 -10.01
C ALA A 488 13.81 -20.04 -8.64
N THR A 489 14.38 -19.04 -7.97
CA THR A 489 13.83 -18.52 -6.71
C THR A 489 12.46 -17.86 -6.94
N LEU A 490 12.29 -17.05 -7.98
CA LEU A 490 11.01 -16.43 -8.34
C LEU A 490 9.95 -17.49 -8.68
N ALA A 491 10.29 -18.48 -9.50
CA ALA A 491 9.38 -19.57 -9.84
C ALA A 491 8.93 -20.35 -8.59
N ALA A 492 9.85 -20.61 -7.65
CA ALA A 492 9.52 -21.23 -6.39
C ALA A 492 8.60 -20.38 -5.52
N VAL A 493 8.78 -19.05 -5.49
CA VAL A 493 7.86 -18.14 -4.81
C VAL A 493 6.46 -18.26 -5.42
N TYR A 494 6.34 -18.28 -6.74
CA TYR A 494 5.05 -18.29 -7.43
C TYR A 494 4.33 -19.62 -7.21
N LEU A 495 5.04 -20.74 -7.35
CA LEU A 495 4.50 -22.07 -7.10
C LEU A 495 3.97 -22.20 -5.67
N ARG A 496 4.76 -21.75 -4.68
CA ARG A 496 4.33 -21.76 -3.26
C ARG A 496 3.14 -20.84 -3.00
N SER A 497 3.11 -19.66 -3.61
CA SER A 497 1.97 -18.74 -3.49
C SER A 497 0.71 -19.34 -4.10
N LEU A 498 0.79 -19.94 -5.28
CA LEU A 498 -0.35 -20.60 -5.94
C LEU A 498 -0.86 -21.79 -5.12
N ASP A 499 0.05 -22.62 -4.61
CA ASP A 499 -0.29 -23.73 -3.72
C ASP A 499 -1.03 -23.24 -2.47
N PHE A 500 -0.48 -22.21 -1.83
CA PHE A 500 -1.06 -21.57 -0.65
C PHE A 500 -2.45 -20.99 -0.91
N LEU A 501 -2.71 -20.51 -2.13
CA LEU A 501 -4.02 -20.01 -2.54
C LEU A 501 -5.00 -21.12 -2.94
N GLY A 502 -4.57 -22.38 -3.04
CA GLY A 502 -5.40 -23.53 -3.43
C GLY A 502 -5.49 -23.75 -4.95
N TYR A 503 -4.50 -23.31 -5.71
CA TYR A 503 -4.44 -23.57 -7.15
C TYR A 503 -3.99 -25.01 -7.44
N PHE A 504 -3.40 -25.70 -6.46
CA PHE A 504 -3.03 -27.10 -6.58
C PHE A 504 -3.86 -27.98 -5.65
N THR A 505 -4.03 -29.24 -6.05
CA THR A 505 -4.76 -30.27 -5.33
C THR A 505 -3.76 -31.26 -4.77
N HIS A 506 -3.94 -31.67 -3.51
CA HIS A 506 -3.12 -32.69 -2.86
C HIS A 506 -3.97 -33.94 -2.65
N ALA A 507 -3.56 -35.07 -3.22
CA ALA A 507 -4.32 -36.32 -3.09
C ALA A 507 -4.26 -36.85 -1.64
N THR A 508 -5.41 -37.19 -1.07
CA THR A 508 -5.53 -37.70 0.31
C THR A 508 -5.19 -39.19 0.46
N ASP A 509 -5.07 -39.93 -0.65
CA ASP A 509 -5.03 -41.40 -0.68
C ASP A 509 -3.63 -41.98 -0.98
N GLY A 510 -2.60 -41.46 -0.30
CA GLY A 510 -1.31 -42.15 -0.13
C GLY A 510 -0.30 -42.07 -1.29
N ALA A 511 -0.61 -41.34 -2.37
CA ALA A 511 0.37 -40.88 -3.34
C ALA A 511 0.25 -39.36 -3.44
N GLU A 512 1.21 -38.62 -2.86
CA GLU A 512 1.25 -37.14 -2.85
C GLU A 512 1.57 -36.60 -4.25
N SER A 513 0.69 -36.79 -5.23
CA SER A 513 0.79 -36.09 -6.51
C SER A 513 -0.01 -34.80 -6.43
N SER A 514 0.70 -33.68 -6.37
CA SER A 514 0.10 -32.35 -6.59
C SER A 514 -0.46 -32.28 -8.02
N GLY A 515 -1.71 -31.86 -8.17
CA GLY A 515 -2.37 -31.72 -9.48
C GLY A 515 -3.06 -30.37 -9.65
N PRO A 516 -3.37 -29.94 -10.89
CA PRO A 516 -4.01 -28.63 -11.12
C PRO A 516 -5.46 -28.61 -10.61
N SER A 517 -5.80 -27.63 -9.76
CA SER A 517 -7.18 -27.36 -9.36
C SER A 517 -7.95 -26.64 -10.48
N VAL A 518 -9.27 -26.45 -10.31
CA VAL A 518 -10.08 -25.65 -11.23
C VAL A 518 -9.51 -24.24 -11.44
N TYR A 519 -8.94 -23.63 -10.39
CA TYR A 519 -8.35 -22.29 -10.46
C TYR A 519 -7.05 -22.28 -11.26
N CYS A 520 -6.23 -23.32 -11.15
CA CYS A 520 -5.05 -23.48 -11.99
C CYS A 520 -5.41 -23.67 -13.46
N LYS A 521 -6.41 -24.52 -13.77
CA LYS A 521 -6.93 -24.68 -15.15
C LYS A 521 -7.55 -23.39 -15.70
N ALA A 522 -8.13 -22.56 -14.84
CA ALA A 522 -8.65 -21.25 -15.21
C ALA A 522 -7.50 -20.27 -15.51
N LEU A 523 -6.42 -20.30 -14.71
CA LEU A 523 -5.23 -19.49 -14.92
C LEU A 523 -4.49 -19.84 -16.23
N GLU A 524 -4.51 -21.10 -16.67
CA GLU A 524 -3.98 -21.54 -17.97
C GLU A 524 -4.66 -20.84 -19.16
N ARG A 525 -5.85 -20.23 -18.98
CA ARG A 525 -6.54 -19.47 -20.03
C ARG A 525 -5.94 -18.10 -20.29
N PHE A 526 -5.02 -17.64 -19.45
CA PHE A 526 -4.29 -16.40 -19.66
C PHE A 526 -3.07 -16.65 -20.55
N ASP A 527 -3.27 -16.66 -21.87
CA ASP A 527 -2.23 -16.96 -22.86
C ASP A 527 -1.21 -15.82 -23.07
N CYS A 528 -1.44 -14.66 -22.45
CA CYS A 528 -0.51 -13.55 -22.36
C CYS A 528 0.21 -13.54 -20.99
N PRO A 529 1.50 -13.93 -20.91
CA PRO A 529 2.20 -14.09 -19.63
C PRO A 529 2.25 -12.82 -18.78
N THR A 530 2.42 -11.65 -19.40
CA THR A 530 2.46 -10.34 -18.71
C THR A 530 1.14 -9.97 -18.04
N LEU A 531 0.04 -10.64 -18.40
CA LEU A 531 -1.29 -10.41 -17.80
C LEU A 531 -1.69 -11.48 -16.79
N SER A 532 -0.85 -12.50 -16.58
CA SER A 532 -1.17 -13.65 -15.72
C SER A 532 -1.38 -13.29 -14.24
N GLU A 533 -0.69 -12.26 -13.72
CA GLU A 533 -0.90 -11.78 -12.35
C GLU A 533 -2.30 -11.20 -12.15
N TYR A 534 -2.83 -10.50 -13.15
CA TYR A 534 -4.20 -9.98 -13.12
C TYR A 534 -5.22 -11.09 -13.32
N GLY A 535 -4.83 -12.21 -13.97
CA GLY A 535 -5.62 -13.42 -14.01
C GLY A 535 -5.81 -14.05 -12.63
N VAL A 536 -4.74 -14.13 -11.83
CA VAL A 536 -4.84 -14.53 -10.42
C VAL A 536 -5.76 -13.57 -9.66
N LEU A 537 -5.59 -12.25 -9.79
CA LEU A 537 -6.45 -11.27 -9.14
C LEU A 537 -7.93 -11.42 -9.54
N LEU A 538 -8.22 -11.63 -10.83
CA LEU A 538 -9.58 -11.87 -11.33
C LEU A 538 -10.22 -13.09 -10.67
N ILE A 539 -9.50 -14.21 -10.63
CA ILE A 539 -9.97 -15.45 -10.03
C ILE A 539 -10.24 -15.25 -8.53
N GLU A 540 -9.37 -14.56 -7.80
CA GLU A 540 -9.57 -14.26 -6.38
C GLU A 540 -10.77 -13.34 -6.10
N LEU A 541 -11.00 -12.35 -6.97
CA LEU A 541 -12.16 -11.46 -6.86
C LEU A 541 -13.48 -12.22 -7.18
N MET A 542 -13.45 -13.12 -8.16
CA MET A 542 -14.58 -14.02 -8.46
C MET A 542 -14.87 -14.97 -7.30
N ARG A 543 -13.83 -15.63 -6.76
CA ARG A 543 -13.94 -16.61 -5.68
C ARG A 543 -14.51 -16.03 -4.39
N THR A 544 -14.23 -14.76 -4.11
CA THR A 544 -14.78 -14.04 -2.94
C THR A 544 -16.11 -13.34 -3.22
N GLY A 545 -16.66 -13.46 -4.44
CA GLY A 545 -17.92 -12.83 -4.85
C GLY A 545 -17.86 -11.30 -4.92
N THR A 546 -16.66 -10.71 -4.97
CA THR A 546 -16.46 -9.25 -5.02
C THR A 546 -16.55 -8.71 -6.44
N LEU A 547 -16.23 -9.53 -7.46
CA LEU A 547 -16.49 -9.22 -8.86
C LEU A 547 -17.92 -9.66 -9.24
N ASN A 548 -18.84 -8.70 -9.34
CA ASN A 548 -20.26 -8.91 -9.66
C ASN A 548 -20.84 -7.66 -10.36
N ASP A 549 -22.14 -7.67 -10.67
CA ASP A 549 -22.86 -6.54 -11.28
C ASP A 549 -23.62 -5.67 -10.26
N ASP A 550 -23.48 -5.94 -8.96
CA ASP A 550 -24.23 -5.23 -7.92
C ASP A 550 -23.74 -3.78 -7.80
N PRO A 551 -24.63 -2.80 -7.56
CA PRO A 551 -24.24 -1.40 -7.37
C PRO A 551 -23.40 -1.21 -6.10
N LEU A 552 -22.31 -0.42 -6.21
CA LEU A 552 -21.45 -0.09 -5.07
C LEU A 552 -21.84 1.26 -4.47
N VAL A 553 -22.74 1.23 -3.49
CA VAL A 553 -23.27 2.45 -2.87
C VAL A 553 -22.22 3.10 -1.95
N VAL A 554 -21.61 4.19 -2.43
CA VAL A 554 -20.91 5.18 -1.60
C VAL A 554 -21.99 6.05 -0.93
N VAL A 555 -21.97 6.14 0.41
CA VAL A 555 -22.99 6.76 1.29
C VAL A 555 -23.85 7.86 0.63
N LEU A 556 -25.18 7.71 0.72
CA LEU A 556 -26.23 8.61 0.18
C LEU A 556 -26.40 8.62 -1.35
N ASN A 557 -25.61 7.87 -2.13
CA ASN A 557 -25.90 7.68 -3.56
C ASN A 557 -27.22 6.93 -3.76
N ARG A 558 -28.03 7.39 -4.73
CA ARG A 558 -29.13 6.58 -5.26
C ARG A 558 -28.53 5.50 -6.14
N VAL A 559 -29.03 4.28 -6.01
CA VAL A 559 -28.73 3.21 -6.97
C VAL A 559 -29.17 3.70 -8.35
N ASP A 560 -28.25 3.64 -9.31
CA ASP A 560 -28.56 3.93 -10.71
C ASP A 560 -29.01 2.65 -11.40
N ASP A 561 -30.32 2.46 -11.47
CA ASP A 561 -30.97 1.32 -12.14
C ASP A 561 -30.96 1.49 -13.67
N THR A 562 -30.40 2.58 -14.22
CA THR A 562 -30.37 2.82 -15.67
C THR A 562 -29.18 2.15 -16.37
N ILE A 563 -28.18 1.71 -15.62
CA ILE A 563 -27.01 1.01 -16.18
C ILE A 563 -27.46 -0.39 -16.64
N PRO A 564 -27.24 -0.77 -17.92
CA PRO A 564 -27.58 -2.09 -18.42
C PRO A 564 -26.87 -3.21 -17.67
N MET A 565 -27.55 -4.34 -17.51
CA MET A 565 -26.98 -5.55 -16.91
C MET A 565 -25.69 -5.97 -17.62
N GLY A 566 -24.68 -6.33 -16.84
CA GLY A 566 -23.37 -6.76 -17.33
C GLY A 566 -22.38 -5.62 -17.57
N VAL A 567 -22.81 -4.35 -17.61
CA VAL A 567 -21.89 -3.22 -17.77
C VAL A 567 -20.98 -3.07 -16.56
N ARG A 568 -21.53 -3.12 -15.33
CA ARG A 568 -20.70 -2.97 -14.12
C ARG A 568 -19.73 -4.13 -14.03
N PHE A 569 -20.20 -5.36 -14.26
CA PHE A 569 -19.35 -6.54 -14.27
C PHE A 569 -18.21 -6.43 -15.30
N ALA A 570 -18.52 -6.12 -16.56
CA ALA A 570 -17.52 -6.01 -17.63
C ALA A 570 -16.48 -4.92 -17.33
N SER A 571 -16.94 -3.74 -16.91
CA SER A 571 -16.05 -2.63 -16.57
C SER A 571 -15.15 -2.95 -15.38
N ARG A 572 -15.67 -3.65 -14.35
CA ARG A 572 -14.89 -4.09 -13.19
C ARG A 572 -13.86 -5.17 -13.56
N LEU A 573 -14.23 -6.09 -14.45
CA LEU A 573 -13.34 -7.16 -14.90
C LEU A 573 -12.10 -6.58 -15.56
N VAL A 574 -12.25 -5.62 -16.46
CA VAL A 574 -11.12 -5.03 -17.18
C VAL A 574 -10.42 -3.92 -16.41
N SER A 575 -11.02 -3.40 -15.33
CA SER A 575 -10.44 -2.35 -14.48
C SER A 575 -9.42 -2.84 -13.47
N ILE A 576 -8.94 -4.07 -13.59
CA ILE A 576 -7.85 -4.57 -12.74
C ILE A 576 -6.51 -4.55 -13.47
N ILE A 577 -6.49 -4.31 -14.78
CA ILE A 577 -5.26 -4.21 -15.58
C ILE A 577 -4.89 -2.74 -15.83
N PRO A 578 -3.59 -2.41 -15.92
CA PRO A 578 -3.14 -1.05 -16.16
C PRO A 578 -3.51 -0.58 -17.57
N ALA A 579 -3.78 0.72 -17.70
CA ALA A 579 -3.91 1.43 -18.97
C ALA A 579 -2.82 2.51 -19.09
N ASN A 580 -2.49 2.88 -20.33
CA ASN A 580 -1.42 3.84 -20.61
C ASN A 580 -1.93 5.29 -20.44
N VAL A 581 -1.95 5.75 -19.18
CA VAL A 581 -2.40 7.09 -18.80
C VAL A 581 -1.21 8.00 -18.53
N CYS A 582 -1.18 9.17 -19.18
CA CYS A 582 -0.18 10.21 -18.95
C CYS A 582 -0.86 11.52 -18.54
N GLY A 583 -0.64 11.94 -17.29
CA GLY A 583 -1.21 13.16 -16.73
C GLY A 583 -2.48 12.96 -15.90
N PRO A 584 -3.06 14.07 -15.39
CA PRO A 584 -4.25 14.02 -14.56
C PRO A 584 -5.50 13.67 -15.38
N TRP A 585 -6.33 12.78 -14.82
CA TRP A 585 -7.59 12.35 -15.45
C TRP A 585 -8.52 13.54 -15.70
N SER A 586 -9.09 13.62 -16.90
CA SER A 586 -9.93 14.75 -17.33
C SER A 586 -11.32 14.32 -17.76
N GLY A 587 -11.48 13.04 -18.13
CA GLY A 587 -12.73 12.48 -18.63
C GLY A 587 -13.83 12.31 -17.57
N PRO A 588 -14.92 11.62 -17.94
CA PRO A 588 -15.95 11.18 -17.00
C PRO A 588 -15.35 10.28 -15.92
N PHE A 589 -15.94 10.32 -14.71
CA PHE A 589 -15.55 9.45 -13.60
C PHE A 589 -16.80 8.86 -12.94
N ASP A 590 -16.60 7.73 -12.26
CA ASP A 590 -17.63 6.93 -11.60
C ASP A 590 -17.18 6.59 -10.16
N PRO A 591 -17.87 7.11 -9.12
CA PRO A 591 -17.60 6.76 -7.73
C PRO A 591 -17.74 5.26 -7.42
N GLU A 592 -18.64 4.52 -8.12
CA GLU A 592 -18.76 3.07 -7.97
C GLU A 592 -17.50 2.35 -8.48
N MET A 593 -16.96 2.75 -9.63
CA MET A 593 -15.72 2.19 -10.16
C MET A 593 -14.53 2.46 -9.24
N ALA A 594 -14.44 3.66 -8.67
CA ALA A 594 -13.40 3.97 -7.68
C ALA A 594 -13.58 3.16 -6.39
N ALA A 595 -14.84 2.92 -5.95
CA ALA A 595 -15.11 2.03 -4.83
C ALA A 595 -14.65 0.58 -5.12
N PHE A 596 -14.88 0.08 -6.33
CA PHE A 596 -14.35 -1.21 -6.78
C PHE A 596 -12.81 -1.19 -6.82
N GLY A 597 -12.20 -0.11 -7.28
CA GLY A 597 -10.75 0.08 -7.28
C GLY A 597 -10.11 -0.08 -5.90
N VAL A 598 -10.74 0.44 -4.84
CA VAL A 598 -10.26 0.26 -3.46
C VAL A 598 -10.38 -1.21 -3.01
N ILE A 599 -11.38 -1.94 -3.51
CA ILE A 599 -11.53 -3.39 -3.26
C ILE A 599 -10.45 -4.18 -4.00
N SER A 600 -10.24 -3.93 -5.30
CA SER A 600 -9.22 -4.64 -6.08
C SER A 600 -7.81 -4.40 -5.55
N ARG A 601 -7.52 -3.19 -5.07
CA ARG A 601 -6.25 -2.87 -4.39
C ARG A 601 -6.06 -3.62 -3.08
N LEU A 602 -7.11 -3.82 -2.28
CA LEU A 602 -7.02 -4.63 -1.06
C LEU A 602 -6.57 -6.07 -1.37
N PHE A 603 -7.13 -6.66 -2.43
CA PHE A 603 -6.75 -8.00 -2.89
C PHE A 603 -5.34 -8.02 -3.46
N SER A 604 -5.02 -7.11 -4.39
CA SER A 604 -3.69 -6.98 -4.99
C SER A 604 -2.59 -6.79 -3.92
N ARG A 605 -2.81 -5.91 -2.93
CA ARG A 605 -1.88 -5.71 -1.80
C ARG A 605 -1.72 -6.97 -0.95
N THR A 606 -2.80 -7.70 -0.69
CA THR A 606 -2.74 -8.96 0.08
C THR A 606 -1.95 -10.03 -0.67
N LEU A 607 -2.16 -10.16 -1.99
CA LEU A 607 -1.40 -11.06 -2.83
C LEU A 607 0.08 -10.63 -2.88
N ARG A 608 0.37 -9.33 -3.02
CA ARG A 608 1.75 -8.82 -2.94
C ARG A 608 2.45 -9.24 -1.65
N VAL A 609 1.77 -9.05 -0.52
CA VAL A 609 2.27 -9.43 0.82
C VAL A 609 2.55 -10.93 0.92
N LEU A 610 1.70 -11.79 0.36
CA LEU A 610 1.94 -13.24 0.29
C LEU A 610 3.27 -13.55 -0.42
N HIS A 611 3.49 -12.99 -1.61
CA HIS A 611 4.72 -13.23 -2.37
C HIS A 611 5.96 -12.73 -1.64
N GLU A 612 5.87 -11.58 -1.00
CA GLU A 612 6.95 -11.01 -0.19
C GLU A 612 7.30 -11.88 1.03
N VAL A 613 6.29 -12.40 1.73
CA VAL A 613 6.50 -13.33 2.86
C VAL A 613 7.11 -14.63 2.37
N VAL A 614 6.60 -15.23 1.29
CA VAL A 614 7.16 -16.48 0.74
C VAL A 614 8.60 -16.29 0.29
N ALA A 615 8.92 -15.18 -0.40
CA ALA A 615 10.30 -14.86 -0.79
C ALA A 615 11.21 -14.73 0.44
N MET A 616 10.76 -14.01 1.47
CA MET A 616 11.48 -13.88 2.74
C MET A 616 11.76 -15.25 3.37
N LEU A 617 10.76 -16.15 3.40
CA LEU A 617 10.91 -17.50 3.97
C LEU A 617 11.94 -18.34 3.20
N LEU A 618 12.01 -18.22 1.87
CA LEU A 618 13.05 -18.92 1.09
C LEU A 618 14.46 -18.46 1.47
N PHE A 619 14.66 -17.14 1.65
CA PHE A 619 15.95 -16.59 2.07
C PHE A 619 16.28 -16.94 3.53
N ALA A 620 15.33 -16.76 4.44
CA ALA A 620 15.53 -17.02 5.87
C ALA A 620 15.82 -18.50 6.15
N ASN A 621 15.17 -19.43 5.42
CA ASN A 621 15.40 -20.87 5.54
C ASN A 621 16.58 -21.37 4.70
N ARG A 622 17.33 -20.50 4.01
CA ARG A 622 18.44 -20.87 3.11
C ARG A 622 18.02 -21.86 2.01
N ALA A 623 16.77 -21.75 1.56
CA ALA A 623 16.23 -22.52 0.44
C ALA A 623 16.66 -21.96 -0.93
N THR A 624 17.53 -20.96 -0.94
CA THR A 624 18.15 -20.40 -2.15
C THR A 624 19.62 -20.10 -1.90
N THR A 625 20.46 -20.25 -2.94
CA THR A 625 21.85 -19.79 -2.92
C THR A 625 21.99 -18.36 -3.45
N VAL A 626 20.89 -17.71 -3.84
CA VAL A 626 20.91 -16.30 -4.26
C VAL A 626 21.46 -15.46 -3.10
N PRO A 627 22.51 -14.64 -3.34
CA PRO A 627 23.09 -13.78 -2.32
C PRO A 627 22.08 -12.81 -1.68
N TRP A 628 22.29 -12.45 -0.41
CA TRP A 628 21.36 -11.59 0.34
C TRP A 628 21.29 -10.15 -0.20
N ASP A 629 22.37 -9.64 -0.79
CA ASP A 629 22.40 -8.36 -1.50
C ASP A 629 21.53 -8.36 -2.77
N GLN A 630 21.25 -9.53 -3.34
CA GLN A 630 20.31 -9.70 -4.46
C GLN A 630 18.84 -9.86 -4.01
N PHE A 631 18.56 -9.85 -2.71
CA PHE A 631 17.18 -9.96 -2.21
C PHE A 631 16.28 -8.85 -2.75
N SER A 632 16.78 -7.61 -2.79
CA SER A 632 16.02 -6.47 -3.33
C SER A 632 15.65 -6.68 -4.80
N ASN A 633 16.56 -7.25 -5.59
CA ASN A 633 16.33 -7.58 -7.01
C ASN A 633 15.21 -8.63 -7.17
N VAL A 634 15.18 -9.67 -6.33
CA VAL A 634 14.09 -10.65 -6.30
C VAL A 634 12.76 -9.97 -5.98
N VAL A 635 12.71 -9.16 -4.92
CA VAL A 635 11.49 -8.49 -4.46
C VAL A 635 10.93 -7.53 -5.52
N GLN A 636 11.78 -6.80 -6.25
CA GLN A 636 11.35 -5.89 -7.32
C GLN A 636 10.69 -6.61 -8.49
N ARG A 637 11.01 -7.89 -8.73
CA ARG A 637 10.45 -8.72 -9.80
C ARG A 637 9.25 -9.56 -9.39
N LEU A 638 8.88 -9.56 -8.10
CA LEU A 638 7.66 -10.22 -7.64
C LEU A 638 6.41 -9.56 -8.27
N PRO A 639 5.31 -10.31 -8.44
CA PRO A 639 4.09 -9.82 -9.06
C PRO A 639 3.38 -8.81 -8.15
N PHE A 640 2.34 -8.17 -8.68
CA PHE A 640 1.58 -7.13 -7.99
C PHE A 640 2.47 -5.98 -7.51
N ASN A 641 3.52 -5.68 -8.29
CA ASN A 641 4.48 -4.63 -7.99
C ASN A 641 3.82 -3.23 -8.06
N PHE A 642 2.89 -3.07 -8.99
CA PHE A 642 2.07 -1.88 -9.16
C PHE A 642 0.71 -2.08 -8.48
N PRO A 643 0.18 -1.05 -7.79
CA PRO A 643 -1.20 -1.06 -7.33
C PRO A 643 -2.16 -1.35 -8.48
N ALA A 644 -3.25 -2.10 -8.21
CA ALA A 644 -4.27 -2.35 -9.23
C ALA A 644 -4.91 -1.02 -9.67
N GLU A 645 -4.78 -0.68 -10.96
CA GLU A 645 -5.30 0.57 -11.54
C GLU A 645 -6.70 0.36 -12.12
N PHE A 646 -7.64 1.26 -11.81
CA PHE A 646 -9.05 1.13 -12.25
C PHE A 646 -9.49 2.08 -13.37
N SER A 647 -8.56 2.85 -13.95
CA SER A 647 -8.87 3.85 -14.98
C SER A 647 -9.48 3.23 -16.25
N ALA A 648 -9.04 2.03 -16.62
CA ALA A 648 -9.61 1.24 -17.71
C ALA A 648 -11.12 0.96 -17.54
N GLY A 649 -11.59 0.89 -16.30
CA GLY A 649 -13.01 0.73 -15.99
C GLY A 649 -13.87 1.91 -16.44
N PHE A 650 -13.35 3.14 -16.36
CA PHE A 650 -14.07 4.32 -16.85
C PHE A 650 -14.23 4.29 -18.37
N LEU A 651 -13.15 3.91 -19.08
CA LEU A 651 -13.18 3.75 -20.52
C LEU A 651 -14.21 2.68 -20.93
N MET A 652 -14.17 1.51 -20.30
CA MET A 652 -15.11 0.43 -20.61
C MET A 652 -16.56 0.84 -20.29
N THR A 653 -16.83 1.46 -19.13
CA THR A 653 -18.17 1.95 -18.81
C THR A 653 -18.65 2.96 -19.86
N TYR A 654 -17.78 3.87 -20.31
CA TYR A 654 -18.13 4.82 -21.37
C TYR A 654 -18.49 4.13 -22.69
N VAL A 655 -17.66 3.18 -23.12
CA VAL A 655 -17.83 2.42 -24.37
C VAL A 655 -19.14 1.62 -24.36
N LEU A 656 -19.48 0.98 -23.24
CA LEU A 656 -20.67 0.14 -23.13
C LEU A 656 -21.96 0.96 -22.95
N CYS A 657 -21.90 2.11 -22.25
CA CYS A 657 -23.06 3.00 -22.09
C CYS A 657 -23.30 3.89 -23.32
N ASN A 658 -22.34 4.02 -24.25
CA ASN A 658 -22.49 4.80 -25.49
C ASN A 658 -22.21 3.89 -26.70
N PRO A 659 -23.17 3.06 -27.13
CA PRO A 659 -22.96 2.07 -28.20
C PRO A 659 -22.65 2.67 -29.58
N GLN A 660 -22.74 4.00 -29.72
CA GLN A 660 -22.44 4.74 -30.96
C GLN A 660 -21.10 5.50 -30.89
N CYS A 661 -20.32 5.35 -29.82
CA CYS A 661 -19.04 6.03 -29.70
C CYS A 661 -18.05 5.58 -30.78
N THR A 662 -17.27 6.53 -31.28
CA THR A 662 -16.19 6.29 -32.25
C THR A 662 -14.83 6.43 -31.58
N MET A 663 -13.77 5.90 -32.21
CA MET A 663 -12.40 6.09 -31.73
C MET A 663 -12.03 7.58 -31.62
N GLU A 664 -12.50 8.43 -32.53
CA GLU A 664 -12.28 9.88 -32.47
C GLU A 664 -12.92 10.50 -31.22
N GLU A 665 -14.16 10.12 -30.91
CA GLU A 665 -14.85 10.57 -29.69
C GLU A 665 -14.12 10.11 -28.42
N LEU A 666 -13.62 8.88 -28.41
CA LEU A 666 -12.88 8.35 -27.26
C LEU A 666 -11.56 9.09 -27.05
N CYS A 667 -10.79 9.34 -28.11
CA CYS A 667 -9.56 10.15 -28.05
C CYS A 667 -9.83 11.58 -27.54
N ALA A 668 -10.96 12.17 -27.93
CA ALA A 668 -11.36 13.49 -27.44
C ALA A 668 -11.82 13.47 -25.96
N THR A 669 -12.42 12.37 -25.53
CA THR A 669 -12.97 12.20 -24.17
C THR A 669 -11.90 11.84 -23.14
N PHE A 670 -10.92 11.02 -23.54
CA PHE A 670 -9.82 10.52 -22.69
C PHE A 670 -8.46 10.89 -23.29
N PRO A 671 -8.13 12.19 -23.44
CA PRO A 671 -6.89 12.64 -24.07
C PRO A 671 -5.62 12.19 -23.34
N GLU A 672 -5.72 11.85 -22.05
CA GLU A 672 -4.64 11.31 -21.23
C GLU A 672 -4.26 9.86 -21.57
N MET A 673 -5.14 9.09 -22.24
CA MET A 673 -4.87 7.72 -22.69
C MET A 673 -4.16 7.75 -24.05
N TYR A 674 -2.83 7.91 -24.01
CA TYR A 674 -2.03 8.20 -25.21
C TYR A 674 -1.87 7.00 -26.16
N ALA A 675 -2.11 5.78 -25.69
CA ALA A 675 -2.04 4.54 -26.46
C ALA A 675 -3.40 3.82 -26.57
N LEU A 676 -4.48 4.59 -26.68
CA LEU A 676 -5.86 4.11 -26.57
C LEU A 676 -6.20 2.89 -27.45
N ASP A 677 -5.70 2.85 -28.69
CA ASP A 677 -5.93 1.72 -29.61
C ASP A 677 -5.34 0.42 -29.05
N THR A 678 -4.08 0.46 -28.61
CA THR A 678 -3.39 -0.66 -27.96
C THR A 678 -4.03 -1.04 -26.62
N ASP A 679 -4.45 -0.04 -25.84
CA ASP A 679 -5.16 -0.26 -24.58
C ASP A 679 -6.48 -1.00 -24.82
N LEU A 680 -7.31 -0.57 -25.79
CA LEU A 680 -8.57 -1.23 -26.12
C LEU A 680 -8.37 -2.68 -26.60
N GLN A 681 -7.39 -2.91 -27.48
CA GLN A 681 -7.05 -4.28 -27.92
C GLN A 681 -6.68 -5.16 -26.71
N THR A 682 -5.85 -4.65 -25.80
CA THR A 682 -5.44 -5.35 -24.58
C THR A 682 -6.62 -5.62 -23.65
N LEU A 683 -7.52 -4.64 -23.47
CA LEU A 683 -8.72 -4.77 -22.64
C LEU A 683 -9.69 -5.82 -23.18
N PHE A 684 -9.93 -5.84 -24.49
CA PHE A 684 -10.80 -6.84 -25.11
C PHE A 684 -10.19 -8.25 -25.09
N TRP A 685 -8.88 -8.36 -25.27
CA TRP A 685 -8.19 -9.64 -25.11
C TRP A 685 -8.25 -10.11 -23.65
N PHE A 686 -7.97 -9.22 -22.69
CA PHE A 686 -8.05 -9.58 -21.27
C PHE A 686 -9.46 -10.01 -20.87
N PHE A 687 -10.50 -9.33 -21.35
CA PHE A 687 -11.88 -9.75 -21.16
C PHE A 687 -12.13 -11.16 -21.73
N THR A 688 -11.60 -11.46 -22.91
CA THR A 688 -11.70 -12.78 -23.54
C THR A 688 -11.07 -13.87 -22.66
N MET A 689 -9.83 -13.67 -22.18
CA MET A 689 -9.15 -14.63 -21.29
C MET A 689 -9.92 -14.79 -19.97
N GLY A 690 -10.39 -13.69 -19.38
CA GLY A 690 -11.19 -13.68 -18.16
C GLY A 690 -12.51 -14.44 -18.32
N PHE A 691 -13.22 -14.23 -19.43
CA PHE A 691 -14.45 -14.97 -19.74
C PHE A 691 -14.20 -16.47 -19.86
N GLU A 692 -13.12 -16.86 -20.54
CA GLU A 692 -12.70 -18.25 -20.69
C GLU A 692 -12.32 -18.90 -19.34
N ALA A 693 -11.61 -18.17 -18.48
CA ALA A 693 -11.32 -18.60 -17.12
C ALA A 693 -12.60 -18.82 -16.30
N ILE A 694 -13.55 -17.89 -16.37
CA ILE A 694 -14.86 -18.00 -15.70
C ILE A 694 -15.66 -19.20 -16.23
N ARG A 695 -15.58 -19.48 -17.54
CA ARG A 695 -16.23 -20.65 -18.14
C ARG A 695 -15.68 -21.96 -17.58
N VAL A 696 -14.36 -22.04 -17.37
CA VAL A 696 -13.71 -23.20 -16.72
C VAL A 696 -14.20 -23.34 -15.28
N ILE A 697 -14.21 -22.23 -14.53
CA ILE A 697 -14.67 -22.23 -13.13
C ILE A 697 -16.13 -22.70 -13.04
N ASN A 698 -17.03 -22.13 -13.83
CA ASN A 698 -18.46 -22.47 -13.82
C ASN A 698 -18.74 -23.95 -14.15
N TYR A 699 -17.84 -24.62 -14.88
CA TYR A 699 -18.02 -26.04 -15.21
C TYR A 699 -17.84 -26.95 -13.98
N GLU A 700 -16.87 -26.67 -13.11
CA GLU A 700 -16.59 -27.48 -11.91
C GLU A 700 -17.23 -26.89 -10.65
N GLU A 701 -17.30 -25.55 -10.55
CA GLU A 701 -17.93 -24.78 -9.48
C GLU A 701 -19.03 -23.86 -10.06
N PRO A 702 -20.27 -24.37 -10.23
CA PRO A 702 -21.34 -23.63 -10.92
C PRO A 702 -21.65 -22.28 -10.28
N LEU A 703 -21.70 -21.25 -11.12
CA LEU A 703 -22.14 -19.92 -10.74
C LEU A 703 -23.65 -19.91 -10.45
N SER A 704 -24.10 -18.91 -9.68
CA SER A 704 -25.53 -18.67 -9.52
C SER A 704 -26.18 -18.34 -10.87
N TYR A 705 -27.48 -18.64 -10.99
CA TYR A 705 -28.24 -18.36 -12.21
C TYR A 705 -28.12 -16.88 -12.62
N ASP A 706 -28.30 -15.97 -11.66
CA ASP A 706 -28.20 -14.53 -11.89
C ASP A 706 -26.81 -14.13 -12.39
N MET A 707 -25.75 -14.73 -11.85
CA MET A 707 -24.38 -14.45 -12.28
C MET A 707 -24.10 -14.96 -13.70
N VAL A 708 -24.64 -16.12 -14.09
CA VAL A 708 -24.55 -16.59 -15.48
C VAL A 708 -25.23 -15.62 -16.44
N GLN A 709 -26.40 -15.07 -16.07
CA GLN A 709 -27.07 -14.05 -16.87
C GLN A 709 -26.24 -12.77 -17.02
N VAL A 710 -25.65 -12.30 -15.92
CA VAL A 710 -24.73 -11.15 -15.90
C VAL A 710 -23.53 -11.37 -16.83
N VAL A 711 -22.83 -12.50 -16.70
CA VAL A 711 -21.62 -12.80 -17.47
C VAL A 711 -21.93 -12.90 -18.96
N ASN A 712 -23.05 -13.53 -19.33
CA ASN A 712 -23.47 -13.63 -20.73
C ASN A 712 -23.92 -12.27 -21.31
N ALA A 713 -24.61 -11.44 -20.53
CA ALA A 713 -24.96 -10.09 -20.96
C ALA A 713 -23.70 -9.21 -21.16
N ALA A 714 -22.75 -9.28 -20.23
CA ALA A 714 -21.45 -8.63 -20.35
C ALA A 714 -20.71 -9.06 -21.64
N ARG A 715 -20.64 -10.38 -21.92
CA ARG A 715 -20.02 -10.92 -23.15
C ARG A 715 -20.66 -10.34 -24.41
N GLN A 716 -21.99 -10.27 -24.48
CA GLN A 716 -22.69 -9.72 -25.64
C GLN A 716 -22.37 -8.23 -25.84
N LEU A 717 -22.42 -7.42 -24.77
CA LEU A 717 -22.14 -5.99 -24.83
C LEU A 717 -20.68 -5.71 -25.21
N VAL A 718 -19.73 -6.40 -24.59
CA VAL A 718 -18.30 -6.26 -24.90
C VAL A 718 -17.99 -6.76 -26.31
N GLY A 719 -18.66 -7.83 -26.77
CA GLY A 719 -18.49 -8.33 -28.13
C GLY A 719 -18.90 -7.31 -29.19
N GLN A 720 -20.06 -6.66 -29.00
CA GLN A 720 -20.50 -5.57 -29.89
C GLN A 720 -19.55 -4.37 -29.88
N ALA A 721 -18.96 -4.05 -28.72
CA ALA A 721 -17.95 -2.99 -28.62
C ALA A 721 -16.64 -3.39 -29.30
N CYS A 722 -16.19 -4.63 -29.12
CA CYS A 722 -14.97 -5.17 -29.71
C CYS A 722 -15.09 -5.24 -31.23
N GLU A 723 -16.20 -5.75 -31.77
CA GLU A 723 -16.46 -5.78 -33.21
C GLU A 723 -16.43 -4.36 -33.83
N ARG A 724 -16.95 -3.37 -33.12
CA ARG A 724 -16.98 -1.97 -33.56
C ARG A 724 -15.62 -1.28 -33.52
N LEU A 725 -14.88 -1.44 -32.41
CA LEU A 725 -13.68 -0.64 -32.12
C LEU A 725 -12.37 -1.37 -32.44
N CYS A 726 -12.36 -2.69 -32.36
CA CYS A 726 -11.19 -3.54 -32.59
C CYS A 726 -11.59 -4.82 -33.38
N PRO A 727 -12.06 -4.70 -34.63
CA PRO A 727 -12.62 -5.82 -35.40
C PRO A 727 -11.66 -6.99 -35.57
N ASP A 728 -10.36 -6.73 -35.67
CA ASP A 728 -9.34 -7.78 -35.81
C ASP A 728 -9.25 -8.67 -34.56
N VAL A 729 -9.33 -8.06 -33.36
CA VAL A 729 -9.35 -8.79 -32.08
C VAL A 729 -10.63 -9.60 -31.96
N PHE A 730 -11.76 -9.03 -32.40
CA PHE A 730 -13.05 -9.71 -32.38
C PHE A 730 -13.03 -11.00 -33.20
N VAL A 731 -12.56 -10.93 -34.45
CA VAL A 731 -12.50 -12.07 -35.36
C VAL A 731 -11.52 -13.15 -34.88
N ALA A 732 -10.37 -12.74 -34.34
CA ALA A 732 -9.31 -13.66 -33.97
C ALA A 732 -9.54 -14.37 -32.63
N HIS A 733 -10.13 -13.68 -31.65
CA HIS A 733 -10.09 -14.13 -30.26
C HIS A 733 -11.45 -14.16 -29.55
N PHE A 734 -12.44 -13.34 -29.94
CA PHE A 734 -13.59 -13.08 -29.07
C PHE A 734 -14.58 -14.26 -28.98
N PRO A 735 -15.04 -14.65 -27.77
CA PRO A 735 -15.89 -15.82 -27.60
C PRO A 735 -17.33 -15.55 -28.07
N THR A 736 -17.83 -16.42 -28.94
CA THR A 736 -19.19 -16.31 -29.50
C THR A 736 -20.25 -17.09 -28.72
N ALA A 737 -19.85 -18.13 -27.99
CA ALA A 737 -20.74 -18.98 -27.20
C ALA A 737 -20.95 -18.45 -25.78
N ASP A 738 -22.19 -18.51 -25.30
CA ASP A 738 -22.57 -18.19 -23.93
C ASP A 738 -22.14 -19.32 -22.96
N ILE A 739 -21.92 -18.96 -21.69
CA ILE A 739 -21.75 -19.92 -20.61
C ILE A 739 -23.12 -20.53 -20.28
N LEU A 740 -23.16 -21.87 -20.19
CA LEU A 740 -24.37 -22.59 -19.82
C LEU A 740 -24.53 -22.63 -18.30
N PHE A 741 -25.77 -22.47 -17.84
CA PHE A 741 -26.10 -22.72 -16.44
C PHE A 741 -26.00 -24.23 -16.16
N VAL A 742 -25.17 -24.60 -15.19
CA VAL A 742 -25.03 -25.97 -14.71
C VAL A 742 -25.85 -26.07 -13.43
N ALA A 743 -27.00 -26.75 -13.49
CA ALA A 743 -27.79 -27.02 -12.29
C ALA A 743 -26.94 -27.84 -11.31
N GLN A 744 -26.81 -27.41 -10.05
CA GLN A 744 -26.17 -28.22 -9.02
C GLN A 744 -26.91 -29.57 -8.98
N ASN A 745 -26.22 -30.65 -9.31
CA ASN A 745 -26.73 -31.99 -9.06
C ASN A 745 -26.92 -32.11 -7.55
N GLN A 746 -28.16 -31.96 -7.08
CA GLN A 746 -28.54 -32.45 -5.76
C GLN A 746 -28.31 -33.97 -5.80
N GLY A 747 -27.17 -34.40 -5.27
CA GLY A 747 -26.93 -35.79 -4.92
C GLY A 747 -27.88 -36.20 -3.80
N MET A 748 -29.16 -36.40 -4.13
CA MET A 748 -29.97 -37.39 -3.45
C MET A 748 -29.62 -38.72 -4.10
N ASP A 749 -28.56 -39.35 -3.58
CA ASP A 749 -28.42 -40.78 -3.67
C ASP A 749 -29.53 -41.39 -2.79
N MET A 750 -30.75 -41.48 -3.36
CA MET A 750 -31.83 -42.28 -2.80
C MET A 750 -31.46 -43.74 -3.03
N GLY A 751 -30.55 -44.23 -2.19
CA GLY A 751 -30.39 -45.66 -1.98
C GLY A 751 -31.76 -46.27 -1.65
N PRO A 752 -32.01 -47.54 -2.05
CA PRO A 752 -33.32 -48.16 -1.91
C PRO A 752 -33.76 -48.10 -0.45
N MET A 753 -34.95 -47.54 -0.21
CA MET A 753 -35.58 -47.49 1.12
C MET A 753 -35.62 -48.89 1.73
N ASP A 754 -34.95 -49.06 2.87
CA ASP A 754 -35.17 -50.18 3.78
C ASP A 754 -36.22 -49.74 4.82
N PRO A 755 -37.43 -50.34 4.87
CA PRO A 755 -38.49 -49.88 5.73
C PRO A 755 -38.40 -50.57 7.09
N GLN A 756 -37.60 -50.04 8.01
CA GLN A 756 -37.77 -50.18 9.47
C GLN A 756 -36.56 -49.58 10.21
N MET A 757 -36.72 -48.44 10.86
CA MET A 757 -36.23 -48.23 12.23
C MET A 757 -36.70 -46.89 12.81
N ASP A 758 -37.08 -46.95 14.09
CA ASP A 758 -37.75 -45.93 14.87
C ASP A 758 -37.00 -44.60 14.99
N TYR A 759 -37.78 -43.52 14.92
CA TYR A 759 -37.39 -42.13 15.13
C TYR A 759 -37.10 -41.88 16.63
N GLN A 760 -35.87 -41.49 16.98
CA GLN A 760 -35.58 -40.78 18.23
C GLN A 760 -34.97 -39.40 17.91
N PRO A 761 -35.45 -38.30 18.53
CA PRO A 761 -34.96 -36.97 18.23
C PRO A 761 -33.57 -36.70 18.86
N PRO A 762 -32.70 -35.89 18.22
CA PRO A 762 -31.36 -35.63 18.69
C PRO A 762 -31.35 -34.69 19.90
N ARG A 763 -30.48 -35.01 20.87
CA ARG A 763 -30.09 -34.11 21.97
C ARG A 763 -29.15 -33.03 21.42
N MET A 764 -29.44 -31.78 21.78
CA MET A 764 -28.57 -30.62 21.53
C MET A 764 -27.20 -30.80 22.19
N TYR A 765 -26.14 -30.49 21.44
CA TYR A 765 -24.93 -29.82 21.92
C TYR A 765 -24.38 -28.91 20.81
#